data_AF-I0R9P2-F1
#
_entry.id   AF-I0R9P2-F1
#
_cell.length_a   1.000
_cell.length_b   1.000
_cell.length_c   1.000
_cell.angle_alpha   90.00
_cell.angle_beta   90.00
_cell.angle_gamma   90.00
#
_symmetry.space_group_name_H-M   'P 1'
#
loop_
_entity.id
_entity.type
_entity.pdbx_description
1 polymer ?
#
loop_
_entity_poly.entity_id
_entity_poly.type
_entity_poly.pdbx_seq_one_letter_code
_entity_poly.pdbx_strand_id
1 'polypeptide(L)'
;MLLHQKIKGPDDFFKRLSMRKPRGVYFYRINSYDETILEFVRKYYELAKKDGTIIDTHIENPTAENIAYFNEIIGDRYVHGPGFIADALKRWLPRIRDYERASMADGIFDSLEVLRRQGKNIEILKNNFTRIMCWLYYNFYNIMEKLGSEDIPKIIFWGNVNFSELSTLNILSNAGADIILLQPGGDSQYLAIDPKSQFSIDLKMGTEGFPPGFNLDWLLKLYEDDKNRKLLYSGNVNIKPNTNAWLSGDIFEDLKNTKRGENTAFFYNMFVRINGCDNRNNYINELYLLYQDLKRTNRKIQVINNNISNPSVDEIAKIKRGNYANENQLILDLKTNIKFTSNTFIDVARDAFVDTMIETSKLMNMDLNKILNKGIYILCWINRYIVELMKGTDIHSPTPILIYFGTVESDSECLFLKMAAKLPIDVVIFNPEKIKDKLEDKNLYDIQFDETLKVREFPTDSAGLTMGTTAYNAERDLDSMMYSDTGMYRDMQFAKANAIRLSTTYEEIAIYWKQEARFRPNFSTVDNVVNIPVICAKVSGVPNSDIDTYFGKIKDLLTDTTLLYKNENICKNNVSVAAGVTSFYKNNRLDKEGIKKWDGFKYDYLRAETQDYILSKLSALLKSRIIVGTGQNGVEYKIITIVLDLPKEILRFIQSFDFTKCPPKLIIVNTTESIISLEDSIIAAFLNLIGFDILFFVPTGYDNTGKYFNNQIMEEHIIGNYLYDVAIPDFSRLKSGKDKKKSFFARFFG
;
A
#
# COMPACT_ATOMS: atom_id res chain seq x y z
N MET A 1 38.75 -48.41 12.36
CA MET A 1 37.93 -47.37 13.00
C MET A 1 37.55 -46.32 11.96
N LEU A 2 36.29 -45.86 11.90
CA LEU A 2 35.97 -44.63 11.17
C LEU A 2 36.53 -43.46 11.99
N LEU A 3 37.28 -42.57 11.33
CA LEU A 3 37.90 -41.44 12.02
C LEU A 3 36.89 -40.30 12.18
N HIS A 4 36.97 -39.58 13.30
CA HIS A 4 36.25 -38.32 13.49
C HIS A 4 36.79 -37.27 12.52
N GLN A 5 35.89 -36.65 11.76
CA GLN A 5 36.24 -35.68 10.73
C GLN A 5 35.80 -34.26 11.09
N LYS A 6 36.53 -33.28 10.54
CA LYS A 6 36.09 -31.89 10.57
C LYS A 6 35.11 -31.62 9.43
N ILE A 7 33.94 -31.07 9.75
CA ILE A 7 32.98 -30.61 8.75
C ILE A 7 33.50 -29.31 8.13
N LYS A 8 33.14 -29.09 6.85
CA LYS A 8 33.28 -27.79 6.17
C LYS A 8 32.06 -26.91 6.37
N GLY A 9 30.90 -27.53 6.59
CA GLY A 9 29.65 -26.87 6.94
C GLY A 9 28.57 -27.88 7.37
N PRO A 10 27.43 -27.40 7.89
CA PRO A 10 26.39 -28.26 8.47
C PRO A 10 25.83 -29.28 7.48
N ASP A 11 25.82 -28.97 6.19
CA ASP A 11 25.34 -29.88 5.16
C ASP A 11 26.16 -31.17 5.01
N ASP A 12 27.38 -31.21 5.53
CA ASP A 12 28.21 -32.42 5.52
C ASP A 12 27.56 -33.57 6.30
N PHE A 13 26.81 -33.29 7.37
CA PHE A 13 26.08 -34.31 8.14
C PHE A 13 25.04 -35.06 7.29
N PHE A 14 24.51 -34.42 6.25
CA PHE A 14 23.46 -34.99 5.40
C PHE A 14 24.00 -35.73 4.19
N LYS A 15 25.33 -35.81 4.04
CA LYS A 15 25.99 -36.60 3.00
C LYS A 15 26.11 -38.06 3.42
N ARG A 16 25.89 -38.97 2.46
CA ARG A 16 26.19 -40.40 2.57
C ARG A 16 27.67 -40.65 2.84
N LEU A 17 27.99 -41.78 3.48
CA LEU A 17 29.36 -42.11 3.85
C LEU A 17 30.33 -42.10 2.66
N SER A 18 29.94 -42.64 1.50
CA SER A 18 30.73 -42.62 0.26
C SER A 18 31.05 -41.21 -0.27
N MET A 19 30.22 -40.22 0.03
CA MET A 19 30.39 -38.83 -0.41
C MET A 19 31.29 -38.02 0.53
N ARG A 20 31.66 -38.56 1.69
CA ARG A 20 32.56 -37.92 2.65
C ARG A 20 34.01 -38.19 2.26
N LYS A 21 34.79 -37.12 2.07
CA LYS A 21 36.21 -37.18 1.72
C LYS A 21 37.05 -36.41 2.75
N PRO A 22 37.82 -37.10 3.62
CA PRO A 22 37.91 -38.55 3.78
C PRO A 22 36.65 -39.18 4.41
N ARG A 23 36.48 -40.50 4.27
CA ARG A 23 35.37 -41.26 4.89
C ARG A 23 35.47 -41.18 6.41
N GLY A 24 34.37 -40.87 7.09
CA GLY A 24 34.33 -40.77 8.54
C GLY A 24 32.99 -40.29 9.11
N VAL A 25 32.98 -40.14 10.42
CA VAL A 25 31.82 -39.72 11.22
C VAL A 25 32.02 -38.33 11.81
N TYR A 26 30.92 -37.73 12.25
CA TYR A 26 30.91 -36.44 12.91
C TYR A 26 30.31 -36.54 14.31
N PHE A 27 31.09 -36.13 15.31
CA PHE A 27 30.62 -35.94 16.67
C PHE A 27 30.84 -34.49 17.08
N TYR A 28 29.75 -33.72 17.15
CA TYR A 28 29.79 -32.30 17.46
C TYR A 28 28.96 -31.98 18.69
N ARG A 29 29.32 -30.88 19.35
CA ARG A 29 28.50 -30.23 20.34
C ARG A 29 28.16 -28.83 19.89
N ILE A 30 26.97 -28.38 20.23
CA ILE A 30 26.41 -27.10 19.79
C ILE A 30 26.05 -26.32 21.05
N ASN A 31 26.76 -25.22 21.23
CA ASN A 31 26.65 -24.34 22.39
C ASN A 31 26.12 -22.94 22.02
N SER A 32 25.81 -22.73 20.74
CA SER A 32 25.40 -21.45 20.16
C SER A 32 24.14 -21.60 19.31
N TYR A 33 23.40 -20.51 19.14
CA TYR A 33 22.14 -20.43 18.44
C TYR A 33 22.13 -19.28 17.42
N ASP A 34 21.50 -19.55 16.28
CA ASP A 34 20.97 -18.61 15.31
C ASP A 34 19.94 -19.35 14.44
N GLU A 35 19.35 -18.68 13.45
CA GLU A 35 18.37 -19.31 12.55
C GLU A 35 18.98 -20.46 11.73
N THR A 36 20.27 -20.38 11.36
CA THR A 36 20.97 -21.42 10.59
C THR A 36 21.15 -22.69 11.41
N ILE A 37 21.51 -22.54 12.69
CA ILE A 37 21.61 -23.65 13.66
C ILE A 37 20.23 -24.24 13.90
N LEU A 38 19.18 -23.43 14.04
CA LEU A 38 17.82 -23.93 14.20
C LEU A 38 17.39 -24.79 13.01
N GLU A 39 17.59 -24.32 11.78
CA GLU A 39 17.29 -25.09 10.56
C GLU A 39 18.11 -26.40 10.49
N PHE A 40 19.39 -26.34 10.82
CA PHE A 40 20.26 -27.52 10.89
C PHE A 40 19.72 -28.55 11.91
N VAL A 41 19.40 -28.11 13.13
CA VAL A 41 18.86 -28.97 14.19
C VAL A 41 17.52 -29.57 13.78
N ARG A 42 16.63 -28.80 13.16
CA ARG A 42 15.34 -29.29 12.63
C ARG A 42 15.54 -30.42 11.63
N LYS A 43 16.43 -30.23 10.66
CA LYS A 43 16.73 -31.22 9.62
C LYS A 43 17.40 -32.47 10.21
N TYR A 44 18.31 -32.30 11.16
CA TYR A 44 18.97 -33.41 11.86
C TYR A 44 18.00 -34.22 12.71
N TYR A 45 17.10 -33.53 13.43
CA TYR A 45 16.05 -34.15 14.24
C TYR A 45 15.13 -35.06 13.42
N GLU A 46 14.68 -34.63 12.23
CA GLU A 46 13.84 -35.47 11.36
C GLU A 46 14.54 -36.77 10.93
N LEU A 47 15.85 -36.72 10.66
CA LEU A 47 16.63 -37.91 10.35
C LEU A 47 16.83 -38.81 11.57
N ALA A 48 17.10 -38.23 12.74
CA ALA A 48 17.21 -38.96 13.99
C ALA A 48 15.89 -39.64 14.37
N LYS A 49 14.75 -38.96 14.15
CA LYS A 49 13.40 -39.50 14.38
C LYS A 49 13.08 -40.69 13.47
N LYS A 50 13.50 -40.63 12.20
CA LYS A 50 13.20 -41.66 11.20
C LYS A 50 14.09 -42.90 11.35
N ASP A 51 15.40 -42.69 11.43
CA ASP A 51 16.39 -43.76 11.24
C ASP A 51 17.52 -43.73 12.31
N GLY A 52 17.37 -42.94 13.37
CA GLY A 52 18.39 -42.71 14.40
C GLY A 52 17.86 -42.82 15.83
N THR A 53 18.41 -42.01 16.73
CA THR A 53 18.02 -41.98 18.16
C THR A 53 17.96 -40.55 18.68
N ILE A 54 16.92 -40.25 19.46
CA ILE A 54 16.73 -38.98 20.16
C ILE A 54 16.80 -39.25 21.66
N ILE A 55 17.71 -38.58 22.36
CA ILE A 55 17.83 -38.64 23.82
C ILE A 55 17.49 -37.27 24.38
N ASP A 56 16.49 -37.23 25.25
CA ASP A 56 16.06 -36.02 25.95
C ASP A 56 16.65 -36.01 27.36
N THR A 57 17.53 -35.04 27.64
CA THR A 57 18.24 -34.79 28.91
C THR A 57 19.27 -35.82 29.36
N HIS A 58 18.93 -37.11 29.40
CA HIS A 58 19.82 -38.17 29.91
C HIS A 58 19.39 -39.56 29.43
N ILE A 59 20.28 -40.54 29.55
CA ILE A 59 19.98 -41.95 29.30
C ILE A 59 19.59 -42.61 30.63
N GLU A 60 18.34 -43.05 30.73
CA GLU A 60 17.82 -43.72 31.92
C GLU A 60 18.70 -44.91 32.33
N ASN A 61 18.99 -45.03 33.62
CA ASN A 61 19.77 -46.17 34.10
C ASN A 61 18.99 -47.48 33.90
N PRO A 62 19.65 -48.60 33.60
CA PRO A 62 18.98 -49.88 33.44
C PRO A 62 18.21 -50.28 34.70
N THR A 63 16.98 -50.77 34.53
CA THR A 63 16.15 -51.28 35.63
C THR A 63 16.72 -52.59 36.18
N ALA A 64 16.25 -53.02 37.35
CA ALA A 64 16.63 -54.31 37.92
C ALA A 64 16.31 -55.48 36.98
N GLU A 65 15.20 -55.39 36.24
CA GLU A 65 14.80 -56.38 35.24
C GLU A 65 15.77 -56.40 34.04
N ASN A 66 16.19 -55.23 33.55
CA ASN A 66 17.17 -55.13 32.48
C ASN A 66 18.51 -55.79 32.86
N ILE A 67 18.95 -55.57 34.10
CA ILE A 67 20.18 -56.14 34.64
C ILE A 67 20.05 -57.65 34.83
N ALA A 68 18.90 -58.13 35.32
CA ALA A 68 18.63 -59.56 35.48
C ALA A 68 18.70 -60.28 34.13
N TYR A 69 18.04 -59.75 33.10
CA TYR A 69 18.08 -60.30 31.75
C TYR A 69 19.48 -60.27 31.13
N PHE A 70 20.22 -59.17 31.35
CA PHE A 70 21.63 -59.09 30.94
C PHE A 70 22.49 -60.20 31.58
N ASN A 71 22.32 -60.41 32.89
CA ASN A 71 23.07 -61.42 33.62
C ASN A 71 22.68 -62.86 33.23
N GLU A 72 21.42 -63.10 32.84
CA GLU A 72 20.98 -64.39 32.29
C GLU A 72 21.73 -64.75 31.01
N ILE A 73 21.92 -63.79 30.10
CA ILE A 73 22.56 -64.02 28.80
C ILE A 73 24.09 -64.04 28.90
N ILE A 74 24.67 -63.12 29.68
CA ILE A 74 26.13 -62.91 29.71
C ILE A 74 26.82 -63.67 30.84
N GLY A 75 26.12 -63.87 31.95
CA GLY A 75 26.65 -64.44 33.19
C GLY A 75 27.19 -63.38 34.16
N ASP A 76 27.24 -63.73 35.45
CA ASP A 76 27.62 -62.82 36.53
C ASP A 76 29.14 -62.58 36.66
N ARG A 77 29.96 -63.44 36.02
CA ARG A 77 31.42 -63.35 36.06
C ARG A 77 31.93 -62.33 35.05
N TYR A 78 32.42 -61.19 35.55
CA TYR A 78 33.09 -60.18 34.74
C TYR A 78 34.60 -60.41 34.67
N VAL A 79 35.17 -60.32 33.46
CA VAL A 79 36.62 -60.35 33.23
C VAL A 79 37.00 -59.10 32.46
N HIS A 80 37.91 -58.31 33.01
CA HIS A 80 38.37 -57.09 32.34
C HIS A 80 39.38 -57.44 31.25
N GLY A 81 38.91 -57.48 30.00
CA GLY A 81 39.76 -57.69 28.83
C GLY A 81 38.98 -57.61 27.52
N PRO A 82 39.65 -57.26 26.41
CA PRO A 82 39.00 -57.03 25.11
C PRO A 82 38.30 -58.29 24.57
N GLY A 83 38.88 -59.48 24.78
CA GLY A 83 38.28 -60.75 24.36
C GLY A 83 36.93 -61.03 25.03
N PHE A 84 36.85 -60.83 26.36
CA PHE A 84 35.59 -61.00 27.10
C PHE A 84 34.51 -60.03 26.61
N ILE A 85 34.87 -58.75 26.40
CA ILE A 85 33.93 -57.72 25.95
C ILE A 85 33.42 -58.05 24.54
N ALA A 86 34.29 -58.45 23.62
CA ALA A 86 33.91 -58.83 22.26
C ALA A 86 32.96 -60.05 22.24
N ASP A 87 33.24 -61.08 23.05
CA ASP A 87 32.39 -62.26 23.19
C ASP A 87 31.04 -61.93 23.84
N ALA A 88 31.03 -61.05 24.84
CA ALA A 88 29.81 -60.56 25.46
C ALA A 88 28.95 -59.76 24.47
N LEU A 89 29.53 -58.84 23.71
CA LEU A 89 28.84 -58.10 22.64
C LEU A 89 28.26 -59.04 21.58
N LYS A 90 29.00 -60.09 21.18
CA LYS A 90 28.53 -61.06 20.19
C LYS A 90 27.28 -61.83 20.67
N ARG A 91 27.21 -62.16 21.96
CA ARG A 91 26.04 -62.82 22.56
C ARG A 91 24.88 -61.85 22.80
N TRP A 92 25.18 -60.64 23.27
CA TRP A 92 24.18 -59.63 23.64
C TRP A 92 23.53 -58.94 22.43
N LEU A 93 24.33 -58.63 21.42
CA LEU A 93 23.94 -57.86 20.23
C LEU A 93 24.38 -58.61 18.95
N PRO A 94 23.76 -59.76 18.63
CA PRO A 94 24.24 -60.67 17.59
C PRO A 94 24.14 -60.09 16.16
N ARG A 95 23.36 -59.03 15.98
CA ARG A 95 23.09 -58.38 14.67
C ARG A 95 24.13 -57.33 14.29
N ILE A 96 25.07 -56.99 15.17
CA ILE A 96 26.15 -56.06 14.86
C ILE A 96 27.16 -56.76 13.95
N ARG A 97 27.54 -56.06 12.88
CA ARG A 97 28.57 -56.48 11.92
C ARG A 97 29.94 -56.60 12.61
N ASP A 98 30.80 -57.49 12.10
CA ASP A 98 32.03 -57.86 12.80
C ASP A 98 32.99 -56.68 13.05
N TYR A 99 33.09 -55.76 12.09
CA TYR A 99 33.94 -54.57 12.20
C TYR A 99 33.43 -53.60 13.28
N GLU A 100 32.14 -53.27 13.24
CA GLU A 100 31.50 -52.40 14.23
C GLU A 100 31.54 -53.03 15.62
N ARG A 101 31.33 -54.35 15.73
CA ARG A 101 31.44 -55.08 17.00
C ARG A 101 32.85 -54.98 17.58
N ALA A 102 33.88 -55.14 16.76
CA ALA A 102 35.27 -54.96 17.18
C ALA A 102 35.53 -53.52 17.65
N SER A 103 35.11 -52.53 16.84
CA SER A 103 35.25 -51.11 17.20
C SER A 103 34.54 -50.75 18.51
N MET A 104 33.38 -51.34 18.77
CA MET A 104 32.64 -51.15 20.02
C MET A 104 33.33 -51.84 21.20
N ALA A 105 33.86 -53.05 21.00
CA ALA A 105 34.59 -53.77 22.04
C ALA A 105 35.83 -52.98 22.50
N ASP A 106 36.60 -52.45 21.55
CA ASP A 106 37.76 -51.60 21.81
C ASP A 106 37.33 -50.32 22.55
N GLY A 107 36.28 -49.64 22.07
CA GLY A 107 35.80 -48.42 22.71
C GLY A 107 35.27 -48.63 24.14
N ILE A 108 34.58 -49.75 24.41
CA ILE A 108 34.15 -50.14 25.76
C ILE A 108 35.37 -50.41 26.63
N PHE A 109 36.34 -51.18 26.13
CA PHE A 109 37.56 -51.47 26.87
C PHE A 109 38.33 -50.20 27.24
N ASP A 110 38.55 -49.30 26.28
CA ASP A 110 39.25 -48.03 26.48
C ASP A 110 38.53 -47.14 27.51
N SER A 111 37.19 -47.07 27.44
CA SER A 111 36.38 -46.31 28.40
C SER A 111 36.52 -46.84 29.82
N LEU A 112 36.57 -48.17 29.98
CA LEU A 112 36.76 -48.83 31.28
C LEU A 112 38.21 -48.72 31.77
N GLU A 113 39.19 -48.70 30.87
CA GLU A 113 40.60 -48.46 31.20
C GLU A 113 40.83 -47.06 31.76
N VAL A 114 40.11 -46.04 31.26
CA VAL A 114 40.14 -44.71 31.86
C VAL A 114 39.71 -44.76 33.34
N LEU A 115 38.60 -45.44 33.65
CA LEU A 115 38.14 -45.61 35.03
C LEU A 115 39.13 -46.42 35.88
N ARG A 116 39.73 -47.47 35.32
CA ARG A 116 40.75 -48.27 36.01
C ARG A 116 41.99 -47.43 36.35
N ARG A 117 42.46 -46.60 35.43
CA ARG A 117 43.60 -45.67 35.64
C ARG A 117 43.29 -44.58 36.66
N GLN A 118 42.02 -44.22 36.82
CA GLN A 118 41.53 -43.35 37.91
C GLN A 118 41.39 -44.07 39.26
N GLY A 119 41.79 -45.34 39.37
CA GLY A 119 41.79 -46.11 40.61
C GLY A 119 40.44 -46.74 40.99
N LYS A 120 39.48 -46.84 40.04
CA LYS A 120 38.20 -47.53 40.30
C LYS A 120 38.39 -49.04 40.41
N ASN A 121 37.66 -49.67 41.33
CA ASN A 121 37.72 -51.12 41.57
C ASN A 121 36.98 -51.93 40.49
N ILE A 122 37.16 -53.26 40.52
CA ILE A 122 36.58 -54.17 39.52
C ILE A 122 35.05 -54.17 39.51
N GLU A 123 34.40 -53.93 40.65
CA GLU A 123 32.93 -53.86 40.76
C GLU A 123 32.38 -52.62 40.04
N ILE A 124 33.03 -51.47 40.18
CA ILE A 124 32.66 -50.25 39.46
C ILE A 124 32.85 -50.43 37.95
N LEU A 125 33.92 -51.12 37.53
CA LEU A 125 34.14 -51.45 36.11
C LEU A 125 33.03 -52.38 35.58
N LYS A 126 32.67 -53.42 36.33
CA LYS A 126 31.57 -54.33 36.01
C LYS A 126 30.24 -53.56 35.88
N ASN A 127 29.92 -52.69 36.83
CA ASN A 127 28.68 -51.91 36.80
C ASN A 127 28.63 -50.95 35.60
N ASN A 128 29.75 -50.30 35.26
CA ASN A 128 29.83 -49.46 34.06
C ASN A 128 29.71 -50.28 32.78
N PHE A 129 30.35 -51.45 32.72
CA PHE A 129 30.22 -52.36 31.60
C PHE A 129 28.76 -52.79 31.40
N THR A 130 28.10 -53.30 32.43
CA THR A 130 26.68 -53.68 32.40
C THR A 130 25.81 -52.50 31.96
N ARG A 131 26.05 -51.30 32.49
CA ARG A 131 25.31 -50.10 32.10
C ARG A 131 25.45 -49.76 30.62
N ILE A 132 26.68 -49.73 30.10
CA ILE A 132 26.93 -49.47 28.67
C ILE A 132 26.25 -50.54 27.81
N MET A 133 26.42 -51.81 28.15
CA MET A 133 25.80 -52.93 27.42
C MET A 133 24.27 -52.83 27.39
N CYS A 134 23.65 -52.51 28.52
CA CYS A 134 22.22 -52.29 28.61
C CYS A 134 21.79 -51.08 27.76
N TRP A 135 22.48 -49.95 27.82
CA TRP A 135 22.12 -48.79 26.99
C TRP A 135 22.20 -49.09 25.49
N LEU A 136 23.24 -49.82 25.05
CA LEU A 136 23.35 -50.25 23.66
C LEU A 136 22.13 -51.08 23.20
N TYR A 137 21.57 -51.90 24.09
CA TYR A 137 20.42 -52.76 23.78
C TYR A 137 19.05 -52.09 23.98
N TYR A 138 18.86 -51.32 25.05
CA TYR A 138 17.55 -50.76 25.37
C TYR A 138 17.32 -49.38 24.75
N ASN A 139 18.38 -48.62 24.45
CA ASN A 139 18.28 -47.25 23.95
C ASN A 139 18.74 -47.10 22.49
N PHE A 140 19.65 -47.96 22.01
CA PHE A 140 20.27 -47.82 20.69
C PHE A 140 20.12 -49.04 19.77
N TYR A 141 19.34 -50.05 20.15
CA TYR A 141 19.24 -51.29 19.36
C TYR A 141 18.76 -51.07 17.92
N ASN A 142 17.88 -50.09 17.71
CA ASN A 142 17.33 -49.75 16.39
C ASN A 142 18.38 -49.23 15.39
N ILE A 143 19.54 -48.74 15.86
CA ILE A 143 20.61 -48.22 15.00
C ILE A 143 21.77 -49.21 14.80
N MET A 144 21.81 -50.32 15.56
CA MET A 144 22.95 -51.26 15.59
C MET A 144 23.34 -51.81 14.22
N GLU A 145 22.36 -52.19 13.39
CA GLU A 145 22.60 -52.72 12.04
C GLU A 145 22.99 -51.62 11.02
N LYS A 146 22.75 -50.35 11.36
CA LYS A 146 22.98 -49.19 10.47
C LYS A 146 24.32 -48.49 10.75
N LEU A 147 24.95 -48.74 11.90
CA LEU A 147 26.25 -48.19 12.27
C LEU A 147 27.27 -48.44 11.16
N GLY A 148 27.87 -47.40 10.60
CA GLY A 148 28.87 -47.50 9.54
C GLY A 148 28.31 -47.86 8.16
N SER A 149 27.00 -47.75 7.94
CA SER A 149 26.37 -47.93 6.63
C SER A 149 26.50 -46.68 5.75
N GLU A 150 26.02 -46.75 4.49
CA GLU A 150 26.04 -45.58 3.58
C GLU A 150 25.13 -44.45 4.08
N ASP A 151 24.00 -44.79 4.69
CA ASP A 151 23.09 -43.84 5.34
C ASP A 151 23.35 -43.85 6.86
N ILE A 152 24.32 -43.04 7.28
CA ILE A 152 24.84 -43.00 8.66
C ILE A 152 23.72 -42.60 9.65
N PRO A 153 23.46 -43.41 10.70
CA PRO A 153 22.44 -43.11 11.70
C PRO A 153 22.79 -41.85 12.50
N LYS A 154 21.75 -41.10 12.86
CA LYS A 154 21.87 -39.81 13.55
C LYS A 154 21.46 -39.93 15.01
N ILE A 155 22.33 -39.52 15.91
CA ILE A 155 22.00 -39.42 17.33
C ILE A 155 21.97 -37.94 17.71
N ILE A 156 20.88 -37.51 18.35
CA ILE A 156 20.74 -36.19 18.95
C ILE A 156 20.58 -36.38 20.46
N PHE A 157 21.43 -35.71 21.22
CA PHE A 157 21.38 -35.72 22.67
C PHE A 157 21.11 -34.30 23.16
N TRP A 158 20.04 -34.11 23.93
CA TRP A 158 19.70 -32.84 24.53
C TRP A 158 20.24 -32.71 25.95
N GLY A 159 20.91 -31.61 26.27
CA GLY A 159 21.43 -31.35 27.62
C GLY A 159 22.89 -31.77 27.81
N ASN A 160 23.28 -31.90 29.07
CA ASN A 160 24.66 -32.20 29.46
C ASN A 160 24.84 -33.69 29.74
N VAL A 161 25.88 -34.25 29.13
CA VAL A 161 26.25 -35.65 29.31
C VAL A 161 27.08 -35.86 30.58
N ASN A 162 26.91 -37.00 31.24
CA ASN A 162 27.86 -37.51 32.23
C ASN A 162 28.95 -38.38 31.57
N PHE A 163 29.96 -38.80 32.34
CA PHE A 163 31.10 -39.58 31.81
C PHE A 163 30.68 -40.85 31.08
N SER A 164 29.70 -41.58 31.61
CA SER A 164 29.26 -42.86 31.01
C SER A 164 28.44 -42.63 29.75
N GLU A 165 27.58 -41.62 29.73
CA GLU A 165 26.83 -41.23 28.54
C GLU A 165 27.77 -40.79 27.42
N LEU A 166 28.72 -39.90 27.74
CA LEU A 166 29.72 -39.44 26.77
C LEU A 166 30.57 -40.60 26.24
N SER A 167 30.98 -41.53 27.11
CA SER A 167 31.73 -42.73 26.71
C SER A 167 30.90 -43.58 25.76
N THR A 168 29.60 -43.80 26.05
CA THR A 168 28.68 -44.59 25.21
C THR A 168 28.46 -43.93 23.85
N LEU A 169 28.24 -42.61 23.82
CA LEU A 169 28.11 -41.86 22.58
C LEU A 169 29.40 -41.91 21.75
N ASN A 170 30.58 -41.79 22.39
CA ASN A 170 31.85 -41.93 21.70
C ASN A 170 32.04 -43.35 21.12
N ILE A 171 31.63 -44.40 21.84
CA ILE A 171 31.62 -45.78 21.33
C ILE A 171 30.75 -45.90 20.07
N LEU A 172 29.53 -45.35 20.11
CA LEU A 172 28.60 -45.36 18.97
C LEU A 172 29.13 -44.54 17.79
N SER A 173 29.78 -43.41 18.04
CA SER A 173 30.35 -42.59 16.96
C SER A 173 31.48 -43.33 16.26
N ASN A 174 32.43 -43.89 17.02
CA ASN A 174 33.52 -44.69 16.46
C ASN A 174 33.04 -45.93 15.70
N ALA A 175 31.92 -46.52 16.14
CA ALA A 175 31.24 -47.62 15.45
C ALA A 175 30.51 -47.18 14.18
N GLY A 176 30.27 -45.89 13.96
CA GLY A 176 29.76 -45.37 12.70
C GLY A 176 28.45 -44.59 12.78
N ALA A 177 28.17 -43.92 13.90
CA ALA A 177 27.07 -42.95 14.02
C ALA A 177 27.57 -41.49 13.95
N ASP A 178 26.74 -40.61 13.41
CA ASP A 178 26.92 -39.18 13.62
C ASP A 178 26.16 -38.76 14.88
N ILE A 179 26.73 -37.84 15.64
CA ILE A 179 26.18 -37.40 16.91
C ILE A 179 26.26 -35.88 17.02
N ILE A 180 25.16 -35.26 17.48
CA ILE A 180 25.17 -33.88 17.95
C ILE A 180 24.72 -33.82 19.42
N LEU A 181 25.46 -33.08 20.25
CA LEU A 181 25.06 -32.70 21.60
C LEU A 181 24.53 -31.27 21.55
N LEU A 182 23.26 -31.09 21.93
CA LEU A 182 22.67 -29.76 22.07
C LEU A 182 22.77 -29.35 23.53
N GLN A 183 23.55 -28.31 23.81
CA GLN A 183 23.87 -27.88 25.17
C GLN A 183 23.38 -26.46 25.45
N PRO A 184 22.06 -26.24 25.67
CA PRO A 184 21.53 -24.92 26.01
C PRO A 184 22.14 -24.32 27.28
N GLY A 185 22.60 -25.17 28.21
CA GLY A 185 23.27 -24.78 29.45
C GLY A 185 24.77 -24.47 29.32
N GLY A 186 25.34 -24.55 28.11
CA GLY A 186 26.74 -24.28 27.81
C GLY A 186 27.71 -25.45 28.00
N ASP A 187 28.96 -25.23 27.60
CA ASP A 187 29.97 -26.29 27.40
C ASP A 187 30.72 -26.74 28.68
N SER A 188 30.50 -26.08 29.81
CA SER A 188 31.32 -26.25 31.02
C SER A 188 31.27 -27.67 31.60
N GLN A 189 30.09 -28.31 31.61
CA GLN A 189 29.92 -29.66 32.13
C GLN A 189 30.59 -30.71 31.22
N TYR A 190 30.55 -30.50 29.90
CA TYR A 190 31.25 -31.36 28.95
C TYR A 190 32.77 -31.26 29.14
N LEU A 191 33.31 -30.04 29.24
CA LEU A 191 34.74 -29.80 29.42
C LEU A 191 35.29 -30.31 30.76
N ALA A 192 34.44 -30.49 31.78
CA ALA A 192 34.84 -31.15 33.02
C ALA A 192 35.14 -32.65 32.84
N ILE A 193 34.52 -33.28 31.83
CA ILE A 193 34.63 -34.71 31.55
C ILE A 193 35.70 -34.97 30.47
N ASP A 194 35.72 -34.15 29.41
CA ASP A 194 36.73 -34.20 28.34
C ASP A 194 37.39 -32.82 28.15
N PRO A 195 38.35 -32.45 29.03
CA PRO A 195 38.99 -31.13 29.00
C PRO A 195 39.77 -30.83 27.72
N LYS A 196 40.13 -31.88 26.96
CA LYS A 196 40.88 -31.76 25.71
C LYS A 196 39.99 -31.85 24.46
N SER A 197 38.68 -32.03 24.62
CA SER A 197 37.72 -32.18 23.51
C SER A 197 38.16 -33.25 22.50
N GLN A 198 38.59 -34.40 23.01
CA GLN A 198 39.03 -35.53 22.21
C GLN A 198 37.86 -36.27 21.55
N PHE A 199 36.67 -36.25 22.16
CA PHE A 199 35.52 -37.02 21.68
C PHE A 199 34.63 -36.24 20.72
N SER A 200 34.40 -34.94 20.95
CA SER A 200 33.57 -34.11 20.08
C SER A 200 34.19 -32.75 19.79
N ILE A 201 33.68 -32.08 18.76
CA ILE A 201 34.11 -30.75 18.33
C ILE A 201 32.99 -29.74 18.61
N ASP A 202 33.34 -28.59 19.21
CA ASP A 202 32.41 -27.48 19.38
C ASP A 202 32.09 -26.81 18.04
N LEU A 203 30.80 -26.80 17.67
CA LEU A 203 30.28 -26.21 16.44
C LEU A 203 30.15 -24.70 16.61
N LYS A 204 31.27 -24.00 16.41
CA LYS A 204 31.38 -22.53 16.50
C LYS A 204 30.81 -21.83 15.26
N MET A 205 29.52 -22.01 14.99
CA MET A 205 28.85 -21.40 13.85
C MET A 205 27.70 -20.46 14.22
N GLY A 206 27.12 -20.60 15.40
CA GLY A 206 26.06 -19.69 15.86
C GLY A 206 26.61 -18.36 16.38
N THR A 207 25.77 -17.32 16.36
CA THR A 207 26.15 -15.96 16.79
C THR A 207 25.76 -15.65 18.24
N GLU A 208 24.79 -16.37 18.80
CA GLU A 208 24.22 -16.08 20.12
C GLU A 208 24.15 -17.34 21.01
N GLY A 209 23.72 -17.19 22.27
CA GLY A 209 23.37 -18.32 23.13
C GLY A 209 21.94 -18.81 22.84
N PHE A 210 21.61 -20.04 23.23
CA PHE A 210 20.26 -20.57 23.06
C PHE A 210 19.21 -19.74 23.84
N PRO A 211 17.99 -19.56 23.27
CA PRO A 211 16.94 -18.84 23.96
C PRO A 211 16.52 -19.56 25.25
N PRO A 212 16.04 -18.83 26.28
CA PRO A 212 15.57 -19.44 27.52
C PRO A 212 14.48 -20.48 27.26
N GLY A 213 14.64 -21.67 27.84
CA GLY A 213 13.67 -22.77 27.68
C GLY A 213 13.79 -23.54 26.35
N PHE A 214 14.88 -23.36 25.58
CA PHE A 214 15.16 -24.19 24.41
C PHE A 214 15.37 -25.65 24.84
N ASN A 215 14.35 -26.48 24.62
CA ASN A 215 14.33 -27.93 24.86
C ASN A 215 13.67 -28.69 23.69
N LEU A 216 13.61 -30.03 23.79
CA LEU A 216 12.93 -30.83 22.77
C LEU A 216 11.45 -30.43 22.61
N ASP A 217 10.73 -30.18 23.71
CA ASP A 217 9.34 -29.71 23.68
C ASP A 217 9.18 -28.38 22.93
N TRP A 218 10.14 -27.47 23.08
CA TRP A 218 10.16 -26.21 22.33
C TRP A 218 10.25 -26.45 20.82
N LEU A 219 11.12 -27.37 20.39
CA LEU A 219 11.26 -27.74 18.98
C LEU A 219 9.99 -28.42 18.46
N LEU A 220 9.37 -29.30 19.24
CA LEU A 220 8.11 -29.96 18.91
C LEU A 220 6.97 -28.95 18.76
N LYS A 221 6.89 -27.98 19.67
CA LYS A 221 5.91 -26.90 19.62
C LYS A 221 6.04 -26.05 18.37
N LEU A 222 7.27 -25.73 17.94
CA LEU A 222 7.49 -25.06 16.66
C LEU A 222 6.97 -25.86 15.47
N TYR A 223 7.18 -27.18 15.45
CA TYR A 223 6.65 -28.03 14.39
C TYR A 223 5.12 -28.05 14.36
N GLU A 224 4.50 -28.10 15.53
CA GLU A 224 3.04 -28.02 15.65
C GLU A 224 2.52 -26.66 15.18
N ASP A 225 3.17 -25.56 15.58
CA ASP A 225 2.81 -24.20 15.17
C ASP A 225 2.94 -24.02 13.66
N ASP A 226 4.02 -24.51 13.04
CA ASP A 226 4.21 -24.47 11.58
C ASP A 226 3.17 -25.30 10.84
N LYS A 227 2.84 -26.49 11.36
CA LYS A 227 1.79 -27.35 10.79
C LYS A 227 0.42 -26.68 10.91
N ASN A 228 0.10 -26.12 12.06
CA ASN A 228 -1.15 -25.42 12.32
C ASN A 228 -1.28 -24.18 11.43
N ARG A 229 -0.19 -23.43 11.22
CA ARG A 229 -0.17 -22.31 10.28
C ARG A 229 -0.44 -22.75 8.85
N LYS A 230 0.19 -23.84 8.37
CA LYS A 230 -0.07 -24.37 7.02
C LYS A 230 -1.55 -24.74 6.80
N LEU A 231 -2.24 -25.22 7.83
CA LEU A 231 -3.68 -25.52 7.78
C LEU A 231 -4.56 -24.26 7.65
N LEU A 232 -4.04 -23.07 7.94
CA LEU A 232 -4.78 -21.81 7.77
C LEU A 232 -4.95 -21.42 6.30
N TYR A 233 -4.07 -21.87 5.42
CA TYR A 233 -4.08 -21.50 4.00
C TYR A 233 -5.05 -22.38 3.20
N SER A 234 -5.42 -21.93 2.01
CA SER A 234 -6.38 -22.60 1.12
C SER A 234 -5.89 -23.94 0.53
N GLY A 235 -4.60 -24.28 0.70
CA GLY A 235 -4.02 -25.57 0.30
C GLY A 235 -3.71 -25.71 -1.19
N ASN A 236 -4.16 -24.76 -2.02
CA ASN A 236 -3.86 -24.66 -3.44
C ASN A 236 -2.56 -23.87 -3.68
N VAL A 237 -1.86 -24.18 -4.77
CA VAL A 237 -0.75 -23.33 -5.23
C VAL A 237 -1.34 -22.07 -5.85
N ASN A 238 -1.46 -21.02 -5.04
CA ASN A 238 -1.95 -19.73 -5.48
C ASN A 238 -0.90 -18.98 -6.32
N ILE A 239 -1.39 -18.18 -7.28
CA ILE A 239 -0.58 -17.25 -8.05
C ILE A 239 0.07 -16.25 -7.08
N LYS A 240 1.35 -15.99 -7.26
CA LYS A 240 2.12 -15.13 -6.33
C LYS A 240 2.14 -13.66 -6.79
N PRO A 241 2.17 -12.69 -5.87
CA PRO A 241 2.42 -11.31 -6.22
C PRO A 241 3.85 -11.13 -6.73
N ASN A 242 4.00 -10.36 -7.81
CA ASN A 242 5.28 -9.78 -8.24
C ASN A 242 5.17 -8.26 -8.18
N THR A 243 5.23 -7.74 -6.95
CA THR A 243 4.99 -6.32 -6.64
C THR A 243 6.20 -5.48 -7.01
N ASN A 244 5.97 -4.36 -7.71
CA ASN A 244 6.95 -3.32 -8.05
C ASN A 244 8.16 -3.75 -8.91
N ALA A 245 8.27 -5.01 -9.35
CA ALA A 245 9.47 -5.50 -10.04
C ALA A 245 9.73 -4.89 -11.43
N TRP A 246 8.77 -4.17 -12.00
CA TRP A 246 8.80 -3.61 -13.35
C TRP A 246 8.83 -2.08 -13.38
N LEU A 247 8.87 -1.42 -12.22
CA LEU A 247 8.84 0.04 -12.13
C LEU A 247 10.06 0.65 -12.82
N SER A 248 9.83 1.68 -13.62
CA SER A 248 10.88 2.44 -14.29
C SER A 248 11.45 3.57 -13.41
N GLY A 249 10.67 4.00 -12.42
CA GLY A 249 10.95 5.14 -11.56
C GLY A 249 10.04 6.34 -11.82
N ASP A 250 9.43 6.42 -13.01
CA ASP A 250 8.35 7.36 -13.31
C ASP A 250 7.00 6.69 -13.02
N ILE A 251 6.47 6.92 -11.82
CA ILE A 251 5.24 6.26 -11.37
C ILE A 251 4.02 6.70 -12.17
N PHE A 252 4.01 7.91 -12.72
CA PHE A 252 2.86 8.40 -13.49
C PHE A 252 2.76 7.65 -14.81
N GLU A 253 3.89 7.40 -15.48
CA GLU A 253 3.94 6.55 -16.67
C GLU A 253 3.77 5.07 -16.33
N ASP A 254 4.39 4.58 -15.25
CA ASP A 254 4.24 3.20 -14.80
C ASP A 254 2.76 2.88 -14.52
N LEU A 255 2.01 3.80 -13.89
CA LEU A 255 0.57 3.63 -13.65
C LEU A 255 -0.24 3.53 -14.94
N LYS A 256 0.17 4.18 -16.03
CA LYS A 256 -0.50 4.06 -17.33
C LYS A 256 -0.17 2.72 -18.01
N ASN A 257 0.95 2.08 -17.66
CA ASN A 257 1.39 0.84 -18.27
C ASN A 257 0.59 -0.39 -17.78
N THR A 258 -0.07 -1.06 -18.72
CA THR A 258 -0.83 -2.31 -18.51
C THR A 258 -0.06 -3.58 -18.92
N LYS A 259 1.10 -3.44 -19.58
CA LYS A 259 1.96 -4.55 -20.02
C LYS A 259 3.21 -4.60 -19.14
N ARG A 260 3.18 -5.48 -18.12
CA ARG A 260 4.18 -5.50 -17.04
C ARG A 260 5.07 -6.74 -17.04
N GLY A 261 4.50 -7.89 -17.40
CA GLY A 261 5.26 -9.14 -17.52
C GLY A 261 4.43 -10.27 -18.11
N GLU A 262 5.12 -11.31 -18.57
CA GLU A 262 4.54 -12.41 -19.35
C GLU A 262 4.40 -13.72 -18.55
N ASN A 263 4.99 -13.79 -17.35
CA ASN A 263 4.97 -15.01 -16.55
C ASN A 263 3.63 -15.17 -15.80
N THR A 264 2.80 -16.09 -16.27
CA THR A 264 1.46 -16.36 -15.70
C THR A 264 1.47 -17.02 -14.32
N ALA A 265 2.64 -17.43 -13.81
CA ALA A 265 2.77 -17.87 -12.42
C ALA A 265 2.65 -16.72 -11.41
N PHE A 266 2.70 -15.47 -11.88
CA PHE A 266 2.58 -14.26 -11.08
C PHE A 266 1.44 -13.36 -11.53
N PHE A 267 0.95 -12.54 -10.61
CA PHE A 267 0.25 -11.32 -10.97
C PHE A 267 1.15 -10.11 -10.67
N TYR A 268 1.11 -9.10 -11.53
CA TYR A 268 1.99 -7.94 -11.46
C TYR A 268 1.21 -6.74 -10.94
N ASN A 269 1.50 -6.33 -9.72
CA ASN A 269 0.84 -5.20 -9.08
C ASN A 269 1.83 -4.14 -8.58
N MET A 270 1.29 -2.99 -8.20
CA MET A 270 2.02 -1.87 -7.65
C MET A 270 1.65 -1.65 -6.18
N PHE A 271 2.65 -1.35 -5.35
CA PHE A 271 2.45 -0.84 -3.99
C PHE A 271 3.42 0.31 -3.74
N VAL A 272 2.95 1.53 -3.95
CA VAL A 272 3.81 2.73 -4.00
C VAL A 272 3.24 3.83 -3.12
N ARG A 273 4.12 4.57 -2.45
CA ARG A 273 3.79 5.83 -1.77
C ARG A 273 4.59 6.99 -2.38
N ILE A 274 3.88 8.05 -2.74
CA ILE A 274 4.43 9.30 -3.25
C ILE A 274 4.23 10.37 -2.18
N ASN A 275 5.33 10.86 -1.62
CA ASN A 275 5.35 11.91 -0.63
C ASN A 275 5.81 13.23 -1.24
N GLY A 276 5.02 14.30 -1.04
CA GLY A 276 5.26 15.60 -1.64
C GLY A 276 4.68 15.71 -3.06
N CYS A 277 5.04 16.79 -3.76
CA CYS A 277 4.72 17.05 -5.15
C CYS A 277 5.97 17.56 -5.88
N ASP A 278 6.11 17.32 -7.18
CA ASP A 278 7.29 17.84 -7.91
C ASP A 278 7.20 19.38 -8.09
N ASN A 279 6.01 19.89 -8.41
CA ASN A 279 5.75 21.27 -8.74
C ASN A 279 4.35 21.67 -8.27
N ARG A 280 4.30 22.56 -7.28
CA ARG A 280 3.06 22.98 -6.61
C ARG A 280 2.02 23.57 -7.57
N ASN A 281 2.46 24.16 -8.69
CA ASN A 281 1.58 24.90 -9.59
C ASN A 281 0.79 23.98 -10.52
N ASN A 282 1.36 22.86 -10.97
CA ASN A 282 0.75 21.94 -11.95
C ASN A 282 0.33 20.59 -11.34
N TYR A 283 0.82 20.21 -10.16
CA TYR A 283 0.62 18.87 -9.58
C TYR A 283 -0.85 18.41 -9.53
N ILE A 284 -1.77 19.30 -9.16
CA ILE A 284 -3.21 18.98 -9.16
C ILE A 284 -3.73 18.64 -10.55
N ASN A 285 -3.25 19.36 -11.57
CA ASN A 285 -3.62 19.08 -12.95
C ASN A 285 -2.99 17.77 -13.43
N GLU A 286 -1.75 17.47 -13.07
CA GLU A 286 -1.12 16.19 -13.40
C GLU A 286 -1.89 15.00 -12.81
N LEU A 287 -2.32 15.09 -11.54
CA LEU A 287 -3.18 14.07 -10.92
C LEU A 287 -4.53 13.94 -11.63
N TYR A 288 -5.13 15.06 -12.04
CA TYR A 288 -6.39 15.05 -12.78
C TYR A 288 -6.23 14.40 -14.16
N LEU A 289 -5.18 14.75 -14.90
CA LEU A 289 -4.84 14.18 -16.20
C LEU A 289 -4.55 12.69 -16.08
N LEU A 290 -3.76 12.28 -15.08
CA LEU A 290 -3.52 10.88 -14.74
C LEU A 290 -4.84 10.14 -14.53
N TYR A 291 -5.78 10.70 -13.76
CA TYR A 291 -7.09 10.08 -13.54
C TYR A 291 -7.91 9.90 -14.83
N GLN A 292 -7.89 10.89 -15.73
CA GLN A 292 -8.55 10.78 -17.04
C GLN A 292 -7.90 9.68 -17.90
N ASP A 293 -6.56 9.65 -17.96
CA ASP A 293 -5.81 8.64 -18.70
C ASP A 293 -6.08 7.22 -18.18
N LEU A 294 -6.09 7.03 -16.86
CA LEU A 294 -6.38 5.74 -16.23
C LEU A 294 -7.81 5.27 -16.54
N LYS A 295 -8.80 6.18 -16.53
CA LYS A 295 -10.17 5.85 -16.96
C LYS A 295 -10.24 5.43 -18.42
N ARG A 296 -9.47 6.05 -19.31
CA ARG A 296 -9.43 5.71 -20.74
C ARG A 296 -8.93 4.28 -20.96
N THR A 297 -7.98 3.81 -20.15
CA THR A 297 -7.46 2.42 -20.24
C THR A 297 -8.46 1.35 -19.76
N ASN A 298 -9.72 1.72 -19.48
CA ASN A 298 -10.78 0.85 -18.97
C ASN A 298 -10.40 0.13 -17.67
N ARG A 299 -9.47 0.69 -16.91
CA ARG A 299 -9.11 0.22 -15.57
C ARG A 299 -10.17 0.70 -14.59
N LYS A 300 -10.55 -0.17 -13.66
CA LYS A 300 -11.42 0.21 -12.55
C LYS A 300 -10.59 0.94 -11.51
N ILE A 301 -11.09 2.08 -11.04
CA ILE A 301 -10.39 2.95 -10.10
C ILE A 301 -11.29 3.20 -8.90
N GLN A 302 -10.77 2.99 -7.70
CA GLN A 302 -11.38 3.38 -6.44
C GLN A 302 -10.49 4.42 -5.75
N VAL A 303 -11.05 5.57 -5.41
CA VAL A 303 -10.34 6.66 -4.72
C VAL A 303 -10.84 6.75 -3.27
N ILE A 304 -9.92 6.92 -2.33
CA ILE A 304 -10.18 7.15 -0.90
C ILE A 304 -9.48 8.46 -0.51
N ASN A 305 -10.23 9.44 0.00
CA ASN A 305 -9.70 10.76 0.39
C ASN A 305 -9.61 10.90 1.92
N ASN A 306 -8.49 11.42 2.42
CA ASN A 306 -8.18 11.89 3.79
C ASN A 306 -8.37 10.95 4.98
N ASN A 307 -9.01 9.79 4.82
CA ASN A 307 -9.01 8.66 5.75
C ASN A 307 -10.01 7.60 5.28
N ILE A 308 -9.90 6.39 5.84
CA ILE A 308 -10.96 5.39 5.74
C ILE A 308 -11.92 5.57 6.92
N SER A 309 -13.19 5.89 6.63
CA SER A 309 -14.21 5.95 7.66
C SER A 309 -14.41 4.60 8.36
N ASN A 310 -14.52 4.64 9.69
CA ASN A 310 -14.76 3.44 10.49
C ASN A 310 -15.98 2.65 9.98
N PRO A 311 -15.98 1.31 10.11
CA PRO A 311 -17.14 0.50 9.76
C PRO A 311 -18.39 0.90 10.55
N SER A 312 -19.53 0.98 9.87
CA SER A 312 -20.82 1.20 10.52
C SER A 312 -21.30 -0.04 11.28
N VAL A 313 -22.27 0.13 12.18
CA VAL A 313 -22.89 -0.98 12.91
C VAL A 313 -23.48 -2.01 11.93
N ASP A 314 -24.08 -1.56 10.83
CA ASP A 314 -24.65 -2.44 9.79
C ASP A 314 -23.59 -3.22 9.02
N GLU A 315 -22.43 -2.63 8.75
CA GLU A 315 -21.31 -3.33 8.10
C GLU A 315 -20.74 -4.41 9.02
N ILE A 316 -20.57 -4.09 10.31
CA ILE A 316 -20.06 -5.03 11.31
C ILE A 316 -21.04 -6.20 11.49
N ALA A 317 -22.35 -5.93 11.51
CA ALA A 317 -23.37 -6.96 11.67
C ALA A 317 -23.41 -7.99 10.52
N LYS A 318 -22.94 -7.62 9.33
CA LYS A 318 -22.87 -8.53 8.16
C LYS A 318 -21.70 -9.52 8.24
N ILE A 319 -20.70 -9.26 9.09
CA ILE A 319 -19.55 -10.15 9.26
C ILE A 319 -19.94 -11.31 10.17
N LYS A 320 -19.89 -12.53 9.63
CA LYS A 320 -20.09 -13.75 10.40
C LYS A 320 -18.90 -13.95 11.34
N ARG A 321 -19.21 -14.11 12.63
CA ARG A 321 -18.24 -14.35 13.69
C ARG A 321 -18.81 -15.27 14.76
N GLY A 322 -17.94 -16.01 15.43
CA GLY A 322 -18.27 -16.93 16.52
C GLY A 322 -17.50 -16.62 17.80
N ASN A 323 -17.49 -17.59 18.72
CA ASN A 323 -16.65 -17.57 19.90
C ASN A 323 -15.36 -18.34 19.61
N TYR A 324 -14.20 -17.71 19.87
CA TYR A 324 -12.90 -18.24 19.49
C TYR A 324 -12.07 -18.59 20.72
N ALA A 325 -11.56 -19.82 20.76
CA ALA A 325 -10.65 -20.26 21.82
C ALA A 325 -9.19 -19.86 21.56
N ASN A 326 -8.81 -19.70 20.29
CA ASN A 326 -7.46 -19.34 19.86
C ASN A 326 -7.47 -18.59 18.52
N GLU A 327 -6.30 -18.06 18.17
CA GLU A 327 -6.09 -17.24 16.96
C GLU A 327 -6.38 -18.03 15.68
N ASN A 328 -5.94 -19.28 15.59
CA ASN A 328 -6.11 -20.10 14.39
C ASN A 328 -7.59 -20.32 14.07
N GLN A 329 -8.41 -20.60 15.10
CA GLN A 329 -9.85 -20.73 14.95
C GLN A 329 -10.50 -19.43 14.48
N LEU A 330 -10.07 -18.29 15.03
CA LEU A 330 -10.53 -16.96 14.64
C LEU A 330 -10.22 -16.67 13.16
N ILE A 331 -8.97 -16.87 12.75
CA ILE A 331 -8.53 -16.62 11.36
C ILE A 331 -9.28 -17.53 10.38
N LEU A 332 -9.42 -18.82 10.70
CA LEU A 332 -10.12 -19.81 9.87
C LEU A 332 -11.59 -19.45 9.65
N ASP A 333 -12.27 -18.97 10.68
CA ASP A 333 -13.67 -18.59 10.58
C ASP A 333 -13.82 -17.25 9.83
N LEU A 334 -13.03 -16.23 10.21
CA LEU A 334 -13.12 -14.90 9.61
C LEU A 334 -12.83 -14.89 8.11
N LYS A 335 -11.83 -15.63 7.61
CA LYS A 335 -11.49 -15.67 6.18
C LYS A 335 -12.67 -16.14 5.30
N THR A 336 -13.63 -16.88 5.86
CA THR A 336 -14.82 -17.35 5.11
C THR A 336 -15.77 -16.21 4.73
N ASN A 337 -15.65 -15.06 5.37
CA ASN A 337 -16.42 -13.85 5.03
C ASN A 337 -15.98 -13.23 3.70
N ILE A 338 -14.80 -13.56 3.19
CA ILE A 338 -14.30 -13.08 1.90
C ILE A 338 -15.02 -13.82 0.78
N LYS A 339 -15.76 -13.06 -0.04
CA LYS A 339 -16.56 -13.56 -1.16
C LYS A 339 -16.27 -12.74 -2.41
N PHE A 340 -15.75 -13.40 -3.44
CA PHE A 340 -15.59 -12.85 -4.79
C PHE A 340 -16.31 -13.73 -5.80
N THR A 341 -16.49 -13.24 -7.03
CA THR A 341 -17.21 -13.97 -8.08
C THR A 341 -16.38 -15.10 -8.70
N SER A 342 -15.05 -15.02 -8.67
CA SER A 342 -14.14 -16.00 -9.27
C SER A 342 -13.32 -16.75 -8.22
N ASN A 343 -13.28 -18.09 -8.32
CA ASN A 343 -12.68 -18.97 -7.32
C ASN A 343 -11.16 -18.78 -7.16
N THR A 344 -10.41 -18.53 -8.24
CA THR A 344 -8.95 -18.34 -8.18
C THR A 344 -8.56 -17.14 -7.33
N PHE A 345 -9.35 -16.06 -7.38
CA PHE A 345 -9.11 -14.87 -6.54
C PHE A 345 -9.52 -15.05 -5.09
N ILE A 346 -10.53 -15.88 -4.83
CA ILE A 346 -10.99 -16.13 -3.47
C ILE A 346 -9.87 -16.75 -2.64
N ASP A 347 -9.14 -17.71 -3.20
CA ASP A 347 -8.03 -18.38 -2.51
C ASP A 347 -6.86 -17.42 -2.28
N VAL A 348 -6.45 -16.64 -3.30
CA VAL A 348 -5.43 -15.59 -3.16
C VAL A 348 -5.82 -14.59 -2.06
N ALA A 349 -7.06 -14.12 -2.05
CA ALA A 349 -7.51 -13.15 -1.07
C ALA A 349 -7.66 -13.72 0.34
N ARG A 350 -8.06 -14.99 0.47
CA ARG A 350 -8.10 -15.67 1.78
C ARG A 350 -6.71 -15.87 2.36
N ASP A 351 -5.76 -16.27 1.53
CA ASP A 351 -4.37 -16.46 1.96
C ASP A 351 -3.71 -15.11 2.32
N ALA A 352 -3.93 -14.07 1.51
CA ALA A 352 -3.49 -12.71 1.82
C ALA A 352 -4.08 -12.20 3.16
N PHE A 353 -5.34 -12.55 3.44
CA PHE A 353 -5.98 -12.23 4.71
C PHE A 353 -5.35 -12.99 5.88
N VAL A 354 -5.05 -14.28 5.72
CA VAL A 354 -4.32 -15.07 6.72
C VAL A 354 -2.97 -14.43 7.04
N ASP A 355 -2.18 -14.08 6.02
CA ASP A 355 -0.88 -13.42 6.21
C ASP A 355 -1.00 -12.10 7.00
N THR A 356 -2.03 -11.30 6.67
CA THR A 356 -2.29 -10.03 7.33
C THR A 356 -2.75 -10.22 8.78
N MET A 357 -3.54 -11.25 9.06
CA MET A 357 -3.98 -11.55 10.42
C MET A 357 -2.85 -12.09 11.31
N ILE A 358 -1.95 -12.90 10.76
CA ILE A 358 -0.75 -13.36 11.48
C ILE A 358 0.16 -12.16 11.84
N GLU A 359 0.35 -11.23 10.90
CA GLU A 359 1.08 -9.97 11.17
C GLU A 359 0.37 -9.13 12.25
N THR A 360 -0.96 -9.04 12.18
CA THR A 360 -1.78 -8.35 13.17
C THR A 360 -1.62 -8.96 14.57
N SER A 361 -1.58 -10.30 14.68
CA SER A 361 -1.42 -10.99 15.97
C SER A 361 -0.10 -10.65 16.64
N LYS A 362 0.99 -10.61 15.86
CA LYS A 362 2.32 -10.19 16.35
C LYS A 362 2.29 -8.75 16.87
N LEU A 363 1.65 -7.84 16.14
CA LEU A 363 1.53 -6.42 16.54
C LEU A 363 0.67 -6.22 17.79
N MET A 364 -0.33 -7.08 18.01
CA MET A 364 -1.32 -6.95 19.09
C MET A 364 -0.97 -7.77 20.34
N ASN A 365 0.26 -8.30 20.44
CA ASN A 365 0.70 -9.16 21.53
C ASN A 365 -0.28 -10.32 21.81
N MET A 366 -0.85 -10.91 20.76
CA MET A 366 -1.77 -12.05 20.83
C MET A 366 -3.11 -11.79 21.55
N ASP A 367 -3.53 -10.53 21.72
CA ASP A 367 -4.85 -10.19 22.27
C ASP A 367 -5.97 -10.51 21.25
N LEU A 368 -6.68 -11.61 21.50
CA LEU A 368 -7.74 -12.12 20.63
C LEU A 368 -8.84 -11.10 20.33
N ASN A 369 -9.22 -10.26 21.29
CA ASN A 369 -10.29 -9.28 21.07
C ASN A 369 -9.83 -8.15 20.16
N LYS A 370 -8.57 -7.70 20.31
CA LYS A 370 -7.99 -6.70 19.41
C LYS A 370 -7.81 -7.25 18.00
N ILE A 371 -7.32 -8.49 17.88
CA ILE A 371 -7.18 -9.20 16.60
C ILE A 371 -8.55 -9.33 15.91
N LEU A 372 -9.58 -9.76 16.65
CA LEU A 372 -10.95 -9.87 16.14
C LEU A 372 -11.44 -8.53 15.58
N ASN A 373 -11.33 -7.45 16.37
CA ASN A 373 -11.80 -6.13 15.97
C ASN A 373 -11.09 -5.63 14.70
N LYS A 374 -9.77 -5.82 14.60
CA LYS A 374 -9.00 -5.44 13.40
C LYS A 374 -9.37 -6.29 12.19
N GLY A 375 -9.53 -7.60 12.36
CA GLY A 375 -9.99 -8.51 11.31
C GLY A 375 -11.36 -8.10 10.76
N ILE A 376 -12.29 -7.71 11.63
CA ILE A 376 -13.60 -7.19 11.24
C ILE A 376 -13.45 -5.89 10.42
N TYR A 377 -12.63 -4.95 10.86
CA TYR A 377 -12.41 -3.69 10.13
C TYR A 377 -11.90 -3.94 8.71
N ILE A 378 -10.88 -4.79 8.59
CA ILE A 378 -10.31 -5.18 7.30
C ILE A 378 -11.38 -5.82 6.40
N LEU A 379 -12.19 -6.74 6.93
CA LEU A 379 -13.27 -7.39 6.17
C LEU A 379 -14.35 -6.40 5.72
N CYS A 380 -14.75 -5.45 6.58
CA CYS A 380 -15.70 -4.40 6.22
C CYS A 380 -15.15 -3.55 5.07
N TRP A 381 -13.88 -3.14 5.13
CA TRP A 381 -13.27 -2.32 4.09
C TRP A 381 -12.97 -3.09 2.79
N ILE A 382 -12.67 -4.39 2.87
CA ILE A 382 -12.63 -5.27 1.69
C ILE A 382 -14.00 -5.27 1.00
N ASN A 383 -15.08 -5.47 1.75
CA ASN A 383 -16.43 -5.45 1.18
C ASN A 383 -16.80 -4.09 0.59
N ARG A 384 -16.34 -3.00 1.20
CA ARG A 384 -16.64 -1.63 0.78
C ARG A 384 -15.88 -1.20 -0.48
N TYR A 385 -14.58 -1.45 -0.53
CA TYR A 385 -13.70 -0.90 -1.57
C TYR A 385 -13.22 -1.93 -2.57
N ILE A 386 -13.00 -3.19 -2.16
CA ILE A 386 -12.32 -4.18 -2.98
C ILE A 386 -13.31 -5.05 -3.77
N VAL A 387 -14.44 -5.44 -3.18
CA VAL A 387 -15.42 -6.32 -3.84
C VAL A 387 -15.95 -5.74 -5.15
N GLU A 388 -16.37 -4.47 -5.16
CA GLU A 388 -16.87 -3.84 -6.40
C GLU A 388 -15.72 -3.51 -7.38
N LEU A 389 -14.55 -3.13 -6.85
CA LEU A 389 -13.34 -2.86 -7.63
C LEU A 389 -12.89 -4.12 -8.42
N MET A 390 -13.03 -5.30 -7.82
CA MET A 390 -12.66 -6.60 -8.42
C MET A 390 -13.78 -7.31 -9.17
N LYS A 391 -14.97 -6.70 -9.27
CA LYS A 391 -16.12 -7.38 -9.88
C LYS A 391 -15.93 -7.57 -11.39
N GLY A 392 -15.92 -8.80 -11.88
CA GLY A 392 -15.76 -9.09 -13.31
C GLY A 392 -14.36 -8.82 -13.86
N THR A 393 -13.34 -8.69 -13.00
CA THR A 393 -11.92 -8.63 -13.40
C THR A 393 -11.31 -10.01 -13.34
N ASP A 394 -10.45 -10.34 -14.30
CA ASP A 394 -9.62 -11.55 -14.29
C ASP A 394 -8.20 -11.25 -13.77
N ILE A 395 -7.49 -12.25 -13.25
CA ILE A 395 -6.25 -12.03 -12.47
C ILE A 395 -5.11 -11.46 -13.33
N HIS A 396 -5.20 -11.66 -14.64
CA HIS A 396 -4.30 -11.10 -15.66
C HIS A 396 -4.95 -9.97 -16.48
N SER A 397 -6.17 -9.55 -16.15
CA SER A 397 -6.78 -8.36 -16.75
C SER A 397 -6.07 -7.09 -16.25
N PRO A 398 -6.19 -5.94 -16.97
CA PRO A 398 -5.60 -4.69 -16.51
C PRO A 398 -5.97 -4.43 -15.05
N THR A 399 -4.95 -4.43 -14.21
CA THR A 399 -5.08 -4.46 -12.75
C THR A 399 -5.97 -3.31 -12.27
N PRO A 400 -6.97 -3.52 -11.40
CA PRO A 400 -7.70 -2.41 -10.80
C PRO A 400 -6.78 -1.52 -9.96
N ILE A 401 -7.18 -0.28 -9.70
CA ILE A 401 -6.37 0.69 -8.96
C ILE A 401 -7.13 1.17 -7.72
N LEU A 402 -6.48 1.08 -6.57
CA LEU A 402 -6.87 1.70 -5.33
C LEU A 402 -5.96 2.89 -5.06
N ILE A 403 -6.52 4.09 -5.14
CA ILE A 403 -5.84 5.35 -4.82
C ILE A 403 -6.22 5.76 -3.41
N TYR A 404 -5.24 5.86 -2.52
CA TYR A 404 -5.37 6.48 -1.21
C TYR A 404 -4.74 7.87 -1.25
N PHE A 405 -5.52 8.91 -1.00
CA PHE A 405 -5.07 10.29 -1.06
C PHE A 405 -5.12 10.92 0.34
N GLY A 406 -3.94 11.14 0.92
CA GLY A 406 -3.79 11.66 2.28
C GLY A 406 -2.77 10.86 3.10
N THR A 407 -2.77 11.13 4.39
CA THR A 407 -1.85 10.53 5.37
C THR A 407 -2.47 9.29 6.00
N VAL A 408 -1.69 8.19 6.09
CA VAL A 408 -2.12 6.93 6.74
C VAL A 408 -1.88 7.00 8.25
N GLU A 409 -2.91 7.34 9.03
CA GLU A 409 -2.77 7.63 10.47
C GLU A 409 -3.00 6.42 11.39
N SER A 410 -3.84 5.47 10.97
CA SER A 410 -4.25 4.36 11.83
C SER A 410 -3.64 3.01 11.45
N ASP A 411 -3.40 2.17 12.46
CA ASP A 411 -2.87 0.81 12.24
C ASP A 411 -3.88 -0.05 11.44
N SER A 412 -5.18 0.24 11.56
CA SER A 412 -6.20 -0.43 10.76
C SER A 412 -6.00 -0.12 9.28
N GLU A 413 -5.82 1.15 8.91
CA GLU A 413 -5.59 1.56 7.52
C GLU A 413 -4.30 0.94 6.97
N CYS A 414 -3.24 0.91 7.77
CA CYS A 414 -2.00 0.25 7.41
C CYS A 414 -2.22 -1.22 7.05
N LEU A 415 -2.92 -1.97 7.93
CA LEU A 415 -3.22 -3.38 7.69
C LEU A 415 -4.09 -3.60 6.45
N PHE A 416 -5.05 -2.71 6.20
CA PHE A 416 -5.89 -2.78 5.02
C PHE A 416 -5.14 -2.49 3.72
N LEU A 417 -4.30 -1.47 3.69
CA LEU A 417 -3.49 -1.16 2.50
C LEU A 417 -2.47 -2.27 2.21
N LYS A 418 -1.83 -2.82 3.24
CA LYS A 418 -0.97 -4.01 3.12
C LYS A 418 -1.72 -5.22 2.60
N MET A 419 -2.95 -5.44 3.08
CA MET A 419 -3.82 -6.50 2.60
C MET A 419 -4.17 -6.29 1.13
N ALA A 420 -4.57 -5.09 0.73
CA ALA A 420 -4.89 -4.76 -0.65
C ALA A 420 -3.68 -4.93 -1.59
N ALA A 421 -2.47 -4.61 -1.11
CA ALA A 421 -1.23 -4.78 -1.85
C ALA A 421 -0.82 -6.25 -2.07
N LYS A 422 -1.43 -7.20 -1.34
CA LYS A 422 -1.26 -8.65 -1.57
C LYS A 422 -2.28 -9.21 -2.58
N LEU A 423 -3.15 -8.36 -3.12
CA LEU A 423 -4.13 -8.71 -4.15
C LEU A 423 -3.66 -8.23 -5.52
N PRO A 424 -4.23 -8.75 -6.63
CA PRO A 424 -3.99 -8.25 -7.99
C PRO A 424 -4.67 -6.88 -8.20
N ILE A 425 -4.24 -5.89 -7.43
CA ILE A 425 -4.70 -4.50 -7.39
C ILE A 425 -3.47 -3.62 -7.22
N ASP A 426 -3.41 -2.52 -7.95
CA ASP A 426 -2.42 -1.47 -7.70
C ASP A 426 -2.87 -0.61 -6.54
N VAL A 427 -2.02 -0.47 -5.54
CA VAL A 427 -2.25 0.38 -4.38
C VAL A 427 -1.27 1.55 -4.45
N VAL A 428 -1.80 2.75 -4.63
CA VAL A 428 -1.02 3.99 -4.71
C VAL A 428 -1.44 4.94 -3.61
N ILE A 429 -0.48 5.37 -2.80
CA ILE A 429 -0.69 6.36 -1.76
C ILE A 429 -0.10 7.69 -2.22
N PHE A 430 -0.92 8.73 -2.32
CA PHE A 430 -0.47 10.10 -2.57
C PHE A 430 -0.58 10.90 -1.27
N ASN A 431 0.56 11.40 -0.78
CA ASN A 431 0.66 12.20 0.44
C ASN A 431 1.35 13.54 0.11
N PRO A 432 0.65 14.47 -0.57
CA PRO A 432 1.26 15.70 -1.08
C PRO A 432 1.72 16.66 0.01
N GLU A 433 1.17 16.58 1.23
CA GLU A 433 1.60 17.39 2.37
C GLU A 433 2.87 16.86 3.03
N LYS A 434 3.34 15.66 2.64
CA LYS A 434 4.55 15.03 3.21
C LYS A 434 4.46 14.81 4.72
N ILE A 435 3.23 14.67 5.24
CA ILE A 435 2.99 14.40 6.66
C ILE A 435 3.46 12.97 6.95
N LYS A 436 4.26 12.79 8.00
CA LYS A 436 4.75 11.47 8.39
C LYS A 436 3.57 10.57 8.73
N ASP A 437 3.46 9.45 8.02
CA ASP A 437 2.43 8.44 8.24
C ASP A 437 3.00 7.19 8.95
N LYS A 438 2.14 6.19 9.24
CA LYS A 438 2.52 4.95 9.93
C LYS A 438 2.78 3.74 9.03
N LEU A 439 2.61 3.89 7.72
CA LEU A 439 2.72 2.79 6.77
C LEU A 439 4.19 2.44 6.52
N GLU A 440 4.56 1.22 6.94
CA GLU A 440 5.87 0.63 6.68
C GLU A 440 5.69 -0.81 6.20
N ASP A 441 6.25 -1.15 5.04
CA ASP A 441 6.25 -2.50 4.48
C ASP A 441 7.51 -2.73 3.63
N LYS A 442 8.05 -3.95 3.64
CA LYS A 442 9.23 -4.32 2.85
C LYS A 442 9.00 -4.22 1.34
N ASN A 443 7.74 -4.33 0.88
CA ASN A 443 7.36 -4.27 -0.51
C ASN A 443 6.86 -2.87 -0.92
N LEU A 444 6.78 -1.91 0.00
CA LEU A 444 6.38 -0.54 -0.31
C LEU A 444 7.52 0.18 -1.03
N TYR A 445 7.24 0.73 -2.22
CA TYR A 445 8.19 1.58 -2.93
C TYR A 445 7.90 3.05 -2.63
N ASP A 446 8.87 3.74 -2.06
CA ASP A 446 8.74 5.09 -1.53
C ASP A 446 9.40 6.13 -2.43
N ILE A 447 8.65 7.17 -2.78
CA ILE A 447 9.13 8.32 -3.54
C ILE A 447 8.96 9.59 -2.71
N GLN A 448 9.98 10.44 -2.77
CA GLN A 448 10.06 11.70 -2.06
C GLN A 448 10.31 12.83 -3.05
N PHE A 449 9.36 13.74 -3.20
CA PHE A 449 9.51 15.00 -3.92
C PHE A 449 9.74 16.15 -2.96
N ASP A 450 10.57 17.12 -3.30
CA ASP A 450 10.98 18.19 -2.36
C ASP A 450 9.82 19.06 -1.89
N GLU A 451 8.94 19.48 -2.80
CA GLU A 451 7.83 20.39 -2.50
C GLU A 451 6.65 19.70 -1.80
N THR A 452 5.83 20.51 -1.13
CA THR A 452 4.61 20.06 -0.45
C THR A 452 3.39 20.85 -0.90
N LEU A 453 2.22 20.23 -0.92
CA LEU A 453 0.97 20.89 -1.30
C LEU A 453 -0.19 20.44 -0.41
N LYS A 454 -0.87 21.40 0.19
CA LYS A 454 -2.07 21.17 1.00
C LYS A 454 -3.30 21.01 0.13
N VAL A 455 -3.78 19.77 0.03
CA VAL A 455 -4.89 19.38 -0.86
C VAL A 455 -5.76 18.40 -0.12
N ARG A 456 -7.07 18.65 -0.11
CA ARG A 456 -8.00 17.81 0.64
C ARG A 456 -8.46 16.57 -0.13
N GLU A 457 -8.52 16.61 -1.45
CA GLU A 457 -9.14 15.52 -2.21
C GLU A 457 -8.37 15.30 -3.51
N PHE A 458 -8.32 14.04 -3.93
CA PHE A 458 -7.79 13.67 -5.23
C PHE A 458 -8.71 14.25 -6.32
N PRO A 459 -8.17 14.94 -7.33
CA PRO A 459 -8.98 15.66 -8.31
C PRO A 459 -9.64 14.69 -9.29
N THR A 460 -10.96 14.47 -9.11
CA THR A 460 -11.74 13.56 -9.97
C THR A 460 -12.69 14.26 -10.94
N ASP A 461 -13.08 15.50 -10.63
CA ASP A 461 -14.01 16.34 -11.39
C ASP A 461 -13.38 17.74 -11.64
N SER A 462 -13.78 18.41 -12.73
CA SER A 462 -13.19 19.71 -13.09
C SER A 462 -13.72 20.91 -12.28
N ALA A 463 -14.88 20.79 -11.65
CA ALA A 463 -15.66 21.91 -11.09
C ALA A 463 -15.04 22.61 -9.86
N GLY A 464 -13.90 22.13 -9.35
CA GLY A 464 -13.19 22.69 -8.19
C GLY A 464 -11.68 22.87 -8.38
N LEU A 465 -11.16 22.66 -9.59
CA LEU A 465 -9.73 22.83 -9.88
C LEU A 465 -9.37 24.32 -9.80
N THR A 466 -8.59 24.69 -8.78
CA THR A 466 -7.97 26.02 -8.65
C THR A 466 -6.46 25.86 -8.72
N MET A 467 -5.78 26.66 -9.55
CA MET A 467 -4.33 26.51 -9.81
C MET A 467 -3.59 27.81 -9.56
N GLY A 468 -2.55 27.78 -8.71
CA GLY A 468 -1.74 28.96 -8.42
C GLY A 468 -0.97 29.47 -9.64
N THR A 469 -0.91 30.79 -9.81
CA THR A 469 0.00 31.50 -10.71
C THR A 469 0.82 32.50 -9.89
N THR A 470 2.06 32.79 -10.32
CA THR A 470 2.89 33.83 -9.69
C THR A 470 3.34 34.83 -10.75
N ALA A 471 3.28 36.13 -10.42
CA ALA A 471 3.48 37.20 -11.41
C ALA A 471 4.83 37.14 -12.16
N TYR A 472 5.89 36.64 -11.51
CA TYR A 472 7.20 36.44 -12.14
C TYR A 472 7.22 35.29 -13.16
N ASN A 473 6.37 34.28 -12.96
CA ASN A 473 6.24 33.15 -13.89
C ASN A 473 5.27 33.46 -15.02
N ALA A 474 4.29 34.37 -14.86
CA ALA A 474 3.30 34.63 -15.90
C ALA A 474 3.87 35.07 -17.25
N GLU A 475 4.88 35.96 -17.24
CA GLU A 475 5.56 36.40 -18.46
C GLU A 475 6.46 35.29 -19.05
N ARG A 476 7.15 34.52 -18.19
CA ARG A 476 7.98 33.37 -18.63
C ARG A 476 7.17 32.18 -19.11
N ASP A 477 6.02 31.93 -18.52
CA ASP A 477 5.10 30.85 -18.89
C ASP A 477 4.55 31.13 -20.29
N LEU A 478 4.13 32.38 -20.55
CA LEU A 478 3.77 32.85 -21.89
C LEU A 478 4.91 32.67 -22.90
N ASP A 479 6.13 33.11 -22.56
CA ASP A 479 7.30 32.92 -23.44
C ASP A 479 7.58 31.43 -23.69
N SER A 480 7.60 30.60 -22.65
CA SER A 480 7.87 29.16 -22.77
C SER A 480 6.83 28.42 -23.62
N MET A 481 5.54 28.79 -23.50
CA MET A 481 4.44 28.22 -24.26
C MET A 481 4.44 28.65 -25.73
N MET A 482 4.98 29.83 -26.04
CA MET A 482 5.20 30.27 -27.42
C MET A 482 6.30 29.46 -28.12
N TYR A 483 7.28 28.93 -27.37
CA TYR A 483 8.40 28.16 -27.91
C TYR A 483 8.23 26.63 -27.78
N SER A 484 7.24 26.13 -27.03
CA SER A 484 6.88 24.71 -27.03
C SER A 484 6.02 24.36 -28.25
N ASP A 485 6.29 23.22 -28.88
CA ASP A 485 5.59 22.68 -30.08
C ASP A 485 4.10 22.29 -29.82
N THR A 486 3.40 22.98 -28.93
CA THR A 486 1.96 22.87 -28.67
C THR A 486 1.20 23.82 -29.59
N GLY A 487 0.92 23.38 -30.81
CA GLY A 487 -0.44 22.97 -31.17
C GLY A 487 -1.15 23.99 -32.06
N MET A 488 -0.94 23.90 -33.38
CA MET A 488 -1.85 24.51 -34.34
C MET A 488 -3.21 23.80 -34.26
N TYR A 489 -4.16 24.42 -33.57
CA TYR A 489 -5.54 23.96 -33.52
C TYR A 489 -6.33 24.55 -34.69
N ARG A 490 -7.27 23.76 -35.25
CA ARG A 490 -8.24 24.27 -36.22
C ARG A 490 -9.31 25.07 -35.49
N ASP A 491 -9.87 26.07 -36.17
CA ASP A 491 -11.02 26.80 -35.65
C ASP A 491 -12.17 25.85 -35.32
N MET A 492 -12.75 26.02 -34.13
CA MET A 492 -13.86 25.21 -33.62
C MET A 492 -13.57 23.71 -33.58
N GLN A 493 -12.31 23.32 -33.38
CA GLN A 493 -11.89 21.91 -33.32
C GLN A 493 -12.56 21.12 -32.20
N PHE A 494 -12.91 21.78 -31.09
CA PHE A 494 -13.40 21.12 -29.88
C PHE A 494 -14.83 21.52 -29.56
N ALA A 495 -15.68 20.53 -29.29
CA ALA A 495 -17.09 20.72 -28.93
C ALA A 495 -17.34 20.77 -27.40
N LYS A 496 -16.32 20.42 -26.59
CA LYS A 496 -16.42 20.32 -25.14
C LYS A 496 -15.17 20.89 -24.48
N ALA A 497 -15.37 21.51 -23.31
CA ALA A 497 -14.28 21.94 -22.45
C ALA A 497 -14.57 21.68 -20.96
N ASN A 498 -13.53 21.76 -20.13
CA ASN A 498 -13.53 21.69 -18.68
C ASN A 498 -12.84 22.95 -18.15
N ALA A 499 -13.61 23.83 -17.52
CA ALA A 499 -13.05 25.04 -16.93
C ALA A 499 -12.16 24.69 -15.72
N ILE A 500 -10.96 25.27 -15.71
CA ILE A 500 -9.97 25.19 -14.64
C ILE A 500 -9.72 26.62 -14.17
N ARG A 501 -9.99 26.92 -12.90
CA ARG A 501 -9.83 28.28 -12.39
C ARG A 501 -8.36 28.58 -12.12
N LEU A 502 -7.87 29.69 -12.63
CA LEU A 502 -6.57 30.25 -12.25
C LEU A 502 -6.70 31.03 -10.94
N SER A 503 -5.75 30.85 -10.05
CA SER A 503 -5.53 31.68 -8.88
C SER A 503 -4.44 32.68 -9.21
N THR A 504 -4.86 33.91 -9.45
CA THR A 504 -4.06 35.00 -10.03
C THR A 504 -3.91 36.11 -9.02
N THR A 505 -2.77 36.80 -8.98
CA THR A 505 -2.68 38.14 -8.42
C THR A 505 -3.52 39.14 -9.22
N TYR A 506 -3.83 40.31 -8.64
CA TYR A 506 -4.61 41.33 -9.35
C TYR A 506 -3.92 41.82 -10.63
N GLU A 507 -2.60 41.92 -10.62
CA GLU A 507 -1.78 42.35 -11.75
C GLU A 507 -1.82 41.32 -12.89
N GLU A 508 -1.78 40.02 -12.57
CA GLU A 508 -1.83 38.92 -13.55
C GLU A 508 -3.15 38.86 -14.31
N ILE A 509 -4.26 39.30 -13.70
CA ILE A 509 -5.58 39.33 -14.37
C ILE A 509 -5.45 40.08 -15.69
N ALA A 510 -4.90 41.29 -15.70
CA ALA A 510 -4.81 42.10 -16.92
C ALA A 510 -3.93 41.46 -18.01
N ILE A 511 -2.93 40.68 -17.62
CA ILE A 511 -2.03 39.95 -18.52
C ILE A 511 -2.82 38.83 -19.21
N TYR A 512 -3.40 37.90 -18.44
CA TYR A 512 -4.06 36.72 -18.98
C TYR A 512 -5.42 37.00 -19.60
N TRP A 513 -6.13 38.05 -19.16
CA TRP A 513 -7.47 38.41 -19.65
C TRP A 513 -7.55 38.56 -21.17
N LYS A 514 -6.49 39.09 -21.77
CA LYS A 514 -6.41 39.35 -23.23
C LYS A 514 -5.78 38.21 -24.03
N GLN A 515 -5.23 37.19 -23.35
CA GLN A 515 -4.58 36.06 -24.00
C GLN A 515 -5.59 34.99 -24.42
N GLU A 516 -5.28 34.32 -25.54
CA GLU A 516 -5.99 33.11 -25.93
C GLU A 516 -5.78 32.01 -24.89
N ALA A 517 -6.80 31.17 -24.65
CA ALA A 517 -6.75 30.12 -23.64
C ALA A 517 -5.56 29.17 -23.80
N ARG A 518 -5.15 28.87 -25.04
CA ARG A 518 -4.02 27.97 -25.34
C ARG A 518 -2.65 28.45 -24.88
N PHE A 519 -2.51 29.76 -24.62
CA PHE A 519 -1.27 30.35 -24.10
C PHE A 519 -1.31 30.55 -22.59
N ARG A 520 -2.39 30.12 -21.92
CA ARG A 520 -2.50 30.23 -20.46
C ARG A 520 -1.89 28.99 -19.79
N PRO A 521 -1.30 29.15 -18.59
CA PRO A 521 -0.80 28.04 -17.81
C PRO A 521 -1.88 26.97 -17.63
N ASN A 522 -1.46 25.70 -17.70
CA ASN A 522 -2.30 24.51 -17.52
C ASN A 522 -3.38 24.28 -18.59
N PHE A 523 -3.30 24.98 -19.72
CA PHE A 523 -4.07 24.58 -20.89
C PHE A 523 -3.65 23.19 -21.36
N SER A 524 -4.63 22.33 -21.61
CA SER A 524 -4.37 21.01 -22.19
C SER A 524 -5.57 20.49 -22.97
N THR A 525 -5.31 19.53 -23.85
CA THR A 525 -6.35 18.86 -24.64
C THR A 525 -6.26 17.36 -24.42
N VAL A 526 -7.34 16.74 -23.95
CA VAL A 526 -7.44 15.29 -23.71
C VAL A 526 -8.73 14.79 -24.36
N ASP A 527 -8.63 13.77 -25.22
CA ASP A 527 -9.77 13.09 -25.85
C ASP A 527 -10.82 14.04 -26.48
N ASN A 528 -10.38 15.01 -27.28
CA ASN A 528 -11.22 16.06 -27.89
C ASN A 528 -12.00 16.95 -26.89
N VAL A 529 -11.55 17.03 -25.64
CA VAL A 529 -12.01 17.98 -24.63
C VAL A 529 -10.87 18.91 -24.26
N VAL A 530 -11.17 20.20 -24.18
CA VAL A 530 -10.20 21.21 -23.75
C VAL A 530 -10.29 21.43 -22.25
N ASN A 531 -9.18 21.29 -21.52
CA ASN A 531 -9.07 21.80 -20.17
C ASN A 531 -8.67 23.27 -20.26
N ILE A 532 -9.64 24.17 -20.03
CA ILE A 532 -9.53 25.59 -20.32
C ILE A 532 -9.25 26.41 -19.05
N PRO A 533 -8.11 27.12 -18.97
CA PRO A 533 -7.82 28.01 -17.85
C PRO A 533 -8.68 29.28 -17.88
N VAL A 534 -9.42 29.55 -16.81
CA VAL A 534 -10.36 30.67 -16.68
C VAL A 534 -10.11 31.49 -15.42
N ILE A 535 -10.46 32.77 -15.48
CA ILE A 535 -10.36 33.71 -14.36
C ILE A 535 -11.74 33.89 -13.75
N CYS A 536 -11.87 33.75 -12.44
CA CYS A 536 -13.09 34.07 -11.71
C CYS A 536 -12.72 34.76 -10.40
N ALA A 537 -12.85 36.10 -10.35
CA ALA A 537 -12.37 36.91 -9.25
C ALA A 537 -13.29 38.08 -8.89
N LYS A 538 -13.22 38.50 -7.63
CA LYS A 538 -13.84 39.69 -7.06
C LYS A 538 -12.73 40.71 -6.77
N VAL A 539 -12.91 41.94 -7.21
CA VAL A 539 -12.00 43.05 -6.99
C VAL A 539 -12.68 44.06 -6.08
N SER A 540 -12.15 44.21 -4.88
CA SER A 540 -12.70 45.02 -3.80
C SER A 540 -11.84 46.26 -3.54
N GLY A 541 -12.50 47.43 -3.45
CA GLY A 541 -11.83 48.71 -3.19
C GLY A 541 -11.26 49.40 -4.44
N VAL A 542 -10.74 50.61 -4.22
CA VAL A 542 -10.22 51.51 -5.24
C VAL A 542 -8.80 51.96 -4.87
N PRO A 543 -7.78 51.66 -5.69
CA PRO A 543 -6.39 52.06 -5.42
C PRO A 543 -6.27 53.58 -5.29
N ASN A 544 -5.63 54.06 -4.22
CA ASN A 544 -5.44 55.49 -3.92
C ASN A 544 -6.73 56.33 -3.94
N SER A 545 -7.90 55.69 -3.82
CA SER A 545 -9.21 56.32 -4.03
C SER A 545 -9.37 57.04 -5.40
N ASP A 546 -8.57 56.67 -6.40
CA ASP A 546 -8.61 57.26 -7.75
C ASP A 546 -9.65 56.55 -8.63
N ILE A 547 -10.85 57.11 -8.64
CA ILE A 547 -12.01 56.59 -9.38
C ILE A 547 -11.78 56.62 -10.90
N ASP A 548 -11.13 57.67 -11.41
CA ASP A 548 -10.90 57.83 -12.85
C ASP A 548 -9.95 56.75 -13.37
N THR A 549 -8.84 56.52 -12.66
CA THR A 549 -7.90 55.45 -13.01
C THR A 549 -8.53 54.08 -12.84
N TYR A 550 -9.34 53.86 -11.80
CA TYR A 550 -10.04 52.59 -11.57
C TYR A 550 -10.99 52.23 -12.71
N PHE A 551 -11.89 53.13 -13.11
CA PHE A 551 -12.77 52.88 -14.25
C PHE A 551 -12.01 52.87 -15.58
N GLY A 552 -10.89 53.60 -15.69
CA GLY A 552 -9.96 53.48 -16.80
C GLY A 552 -9.41 52.06 -16.97
N LYS A 553 -8.99 51.42 -15.87
CA LYS A 553 -8.55 50.01 -15.89
C LYS A 553 -9.67 49.04 -16.25
N ILE A 554 -10.88 49.24 -15.72
CA ILE A 554 -12.05 48.42 -16.11
C ILE A 554 -12.33 48.56 -17.60
N LYS A 555 -12.25 49.78 -18.15
CA LYS A 555 -12.40 50.03 -19.58
C LYS A 555 -11.37 49.27 -20.40
N ASP A 556 -10.10 49.23 -19.95
CA ASP A 556 -9.03 48.53 -20.66
C ASP A 556 -9.22 47.00 -20.67
N LEU A 557 -10.09 46.44 -19.82
CA LEU A 557 -10.50 45.03 -19.80
C LEU A 557 -11.72 44.74 -20.69
N LEU A 558 -12.44 45.76 -21.16
CA LEU A 558 -13.55 45.57 -22.09
C LEU A 558 -13.01 45.18 -23.47
N THR A 559 -13.59 44.12 -24.03
CA THR A 559 -13.27 43.58 -25.35
C THR A 559 -14.56 43.32 -26.13
N ASP A 560 -14.46 42.97 -27.41
CA ASP A 560 -15.62 42.65 -28.25
C ASP A 560 -16.44 41.45 -27.74
N THR A 561 -15.85 40.62 -26.86
CA THR A 561 -16.50 39.46 -26.25
C THR A 561 -16.88 39.67 -24.78
N THR A 562 -17.02 40.92 -24.34
CA THR A 562 -17.36 41.26 -22.95
C THR A 562 -18.83 41.61 -22.77
N LEU A 563 -19.50 40.88 -21.88
CA LEU A 563 -20.77 41.22 -21.28
C LEU A 563 -20.53 42.11 -20.06
N LEU A 564 -21.06 43.33 -20.07
CA LEU A 564 -20.92 44.29 -18.98
C LEU A 564 -22.29 44.57 -18.35
N TYR A 565 -22.41 44.33 -17.04
CA TYR A 565 -23.59 44.65 -16.24
C TYR A 565 -23.22 45.66 -15.15
N LYS A 566 -24.00 46.74 -15.04
CA LYS A 566 -23.71 47.88 -14.15
C LYS A 566 -24.85 48.10 -13.15
N ASN A 567 -24.68 47.66 -11.91
CA ASN A 567 -25.72 47.72 -10.87
C ASN A 567 -27.08 47.14 -11.32
N GLU A 568 -27.07 46.20 -12.26
CA GLU A 568 -28.26 45.66 -12.89
C GLU A 568 -28.19 44.13 -12.93
N ASN A 569 -29.35 43.48 -12.84
CA ASN A 569 -29.44 42.01 -12.86
C ASN A 569 -29.26 41.48 -14.29
N ILE A 570 -28.60 40.33 -14.41
CA ILE A 570 -28.49 39.60 -15.68
C ILE A 570 -29.87 39.02 -16.03
N CYS A 571 -30.51 38.41 -15.03
CA CYS A 571 -31.87 37.93 -15.10
C CYS A 571 -32.86 39.07 -14.81
N LYS A 572 -33.59 39.52 -15.84
CA LYS A 572 -34.50 40.67 -15.73
C LYS A 572 -35.82 40.37 -15.01
N ASN A 573 -36.21 39.09 -14.90
CA ASN A 573 -37.47 38.67 -14.31
C ASN A 573 -37.25 37.67 -13.16
N ASN A 574 -38.14 37.66 -12.17
CA ASN A 574 -38.20 36.58 -11.19
C ASN A 574 -38.62 35.27 -11.88
N VAL A 575 -37.75 34.27 -11.85
CA VAL A 575 -37.98 32.99 -12.54
C VAL A 575 -38.64 32.00 -11.59
N SER A 576 -39.90 31.64 -11.85
CA SER A 576 -40.57 30.50 -11.24
C SER A 576 -40.12 29.19 -11.87
N VAL A 577 -40.11 28.09 -11.11
CA VAL A 577 -39.79 26.75 -11.65
C VAL A 577 -40.71 26.43 -12.83
N ALA A 578 -40.14 26.11 -13.98
CA ALA A 578 -40.92 25.80 -15.18
C ALA A 578 -41.66 24.46 -15.04
N ALA A 579 -42.84 24.38 -15.65
CA ALA A 579 -43.68 23.18 -15.63
C ALA A 579 -42.93 21.97 -16.21
N GLY A 580 -42.95 20.84 -15.51
CA GLY A 580 -42.30 19.60 -15.95
C GLY A 580 -40.82 19.44 -15.52
N VAL A 581 -40.16 20.51 -15.07
CA VAL A 581 -38.72 20.49 -14.71
C VAL A 581 -38.38 19.49 -13.60
N THR A 582 -39.31 19.28 -12.66
CA THR A 582 -39.13 18.33 -11.55
C THR A 582 -38.94 16.88 -12.00
N SER A 583 -39.37 16.54 -13.21
CA SER A 583 -39.20 15.20 -13.76
C SER A 583 -37.79 14.95 -14.31
N PHE A 584 -37.04 16.00 -14.66
CA PHE A 584 -35.75 15.90 -15.36
C PHE A 584 -34.56 15.58 -14.46
N TYR A 585 -34.72 15.61 -13.13
CA TYR A 585 -33.62 15.34 -12.20
C TYR A 585 -34.06 14.36 -11.11
N LYS A 586 -33.49 13.15 -11.13
CA LYS A 586 -33.79 12.08 -10.17
C LYS A 586 -32.52 11.33 -9.80
N ASN A 587 -32.39 10.93 -8.53
CA ASN A 587 -31.23 10.18 -8.02
C ASN A 587 -29.88 10.81 -8.37
N ASN A 588 -29.78 12.14 -8.25
CA ASN A 588 -28.61 12.93 -8.64
C ASN A 588 -28.18 12.82 -10.12
N ARG A 589 -29.12 12.49 -11.02
CA ARG A 589 -28.87 12.36 -12.47
C ARG A 589 -29.85 13.22 -13.26
N LEU A 590 -29.31 13.99 -14.21
CA LEU A 590 -30.07 14.80 -15.15
C LEU A 590 -30.48 13.97 -16.38
N ASP A 591 -31.76 13.99 -16.71
CA ASP A 591 -32.31 13.39 -17.93
C ASP A 591 -32.20 14.35 -19.12
N LYS A 592 -31.02 14.32 -19.77
CA LYS A 592 -30.71 15.19 -20.91
C LYS A 592 -31.64 14.95 -22.11
N GLU A 593 -32.01 13.70 -22.35
CA GLU A 593 -32.86 13.32 -23.48
C GLU A 593 -34.31 13.74 -23.25
N GLY A 594 -34.79 13.62 -22.00
CA GLY A 594 -36.10 14.16 -21.60
C GLY A 594 -36.19 15.67 -21.80
N ILE A 595 -35.13 16.41 -21.45
CA ILE A 595 -35.08 17.87 -21.62
C ILE A 595 -35.16 18.26 -23.10
N LYS A 596 -34.40 17.62 -23.99
CA LYS A 596 -34.41 17.94 -25.42
C LYS A 596 -35.75 17.67 -26.13
N LYS A 597 -36.57 16.78 -25.57
CA LYS A 597 -37.89 16.42 -26.11
C LYS A 597 -39.04 17.23 -25.50
N TRP A 598 -38.75 18.11 -24.55
CA TRP A 598 -39.75 18.89 -23.86
C TRP A 598 -40.14 20.12 -24.68
N ASP A 599 -41.44 20.36 -24.82
CA ASP A 599 -41.99 21.51 -25.58
C ASP A 599 -41.48 22.88 -25.11
N GLY A 600 -41.01 22.99 -23.86
CA GLY A 600 -40.45 24.22 -23.31
C GLY A 600 -38.95 24.40 -23.54
N PHE A 601 -38.27 23.50 -24.25
CA PHE A 601 -36.84 23.58 -24.51
C PHE A 601 -36.54 24.66 -25.56
N LYS A 602 -35.91 25.76 -25.12
CA LYS A 602 -35.73 26.96 -25.95
C LYS A 602 -34.51 26.90 -26.89
N TYR A 603 -33.71 25.83 -26.86
CA TYR A 603 -32.38 25.79 -27.47
C TYR A 603 -32.30 24.92 -28.73
N ASP A 604 -33.42 24.49 -29.30
CA ASP A 604 -33.47 23.64 -30.50
C ASP A 604 -32.74 24.22 -31.72
N TYR A 605 -32.63 25.55 -31.80
CA TYR A 605 -31.93 26.24 -32.88
C TYR A 605 -30.39 26.22 -32.74
N LEU A 606 -29.86 25.85 -31.57
CA LEU A 606 -28.41 25.71 -31.36
C LEU A 606 -27.94 24.39 -31.97
N ARG A 607 -26.65 24.31 -32.35
CA ARG A 607 -26.05 23.05 -32.81
C ARG A 607 -26.14 22.00 -31.69
N ALA A 608 -26.35 20.74 -32.07
CA ALA A 608 -26.50 19.63 -31.12
C ALA A 608 -25.34 19.55 -30.12
N GLU A 609 -24.11 19.76 -30.58
CA GLU A 609 -22.90 19.81 -29.76
C GLU A 609 -22.97 20.90 -28.67
N THR A 610 -23.45 22.10 -29.01
CA THR A 610 -23.63 23.21 -28.06
C THR A 610 -24.74 22.90 -27.05
N GLN A 611 -25.85 22.30 -27.49
CA GLN A 611 -26.91 21.86 -26.59
C GLN A 611 -26.38 20.82 -25.59
N ASP A 612 -25.65 19.81 -26.08
CA ASP A 612 -25.02 18.77 -25.25
C ASP A 612 -24.01 19.35 -24.27
N TYR A 613 -23.23 20.33 -24.68
CA TYR A 613 -22.29 21.02 -23.83
C TYR A 613 -22.98 21.75 -22.68
N ILE A 614 -24.01 22.57 -22.99
CA ILE A 614 -24.84 23.28 -22.00
C ILE A 614 -25.45 22.30 -20.99
N LEU A 615 -26.10 21.23 -21.46
CA LEU A 615 -26.73 20.23 -20.58
C LEU A 615 -25.70 19.44 -19.77
N SER A 616 -24.50 19.23 -20.30
CA SER A 616 -23.39 18.62 -19.55
C SER A 616 -22.91 19.51 -18.42
N LYS A 617 -22.78 20.82 -18.66
CA LYS A 617 -22.39 21.79 -17.62
C LYS A 617 -23.48 22.05 -16.61
N LEU A 618 -24.75 21.97 -17.01
CA LEU A 618 -25.88 21.98 -16.08
C LEU A 618 -25.81 20.79 -15.11
N SER A 619 -25.54 19.59 -15.63
CA SER A 619 -25.35 18.41 -14.79
C SER A 619 -24.15 18.56 -13.84
N ALA A 620 -23.05 19.18 -14.30
CA ALA A 620 -21.88 19.45 -13.46
C ALA A 620 -22.20 20.45 -12.34
N LEU A 621 -22.93 21.53 -12.64
CA LEU A 621 -23.37 22.52 -11.66
C LEU A 621 -24.21 21.87 -10.56
N LEU A 622 -25.20 21.05 -10.93
CA LEU A 622 -26.04 20.33 -9.97
C LEU A 622 -25.24 19.36 -9.09
N LYS A 623 -24.32 18.59 -9.69
CA LYS A 623 -23.47 17.64 -8.95
C LYS A 623 -22.53 18.35 -7.98
N SER A 624 -21.98 19.49 -8.38
CA SER A 624 -21.03 20.27 -7.56
C SER A 624 -21.66 20.86 -6.30
N ARG A 625 -22.98 21.07 -6.29
CA ARG A 625 -23.73 21.73 -5.21
C ARG A 625 -23.11 23.07 -4.78
N ILE A 626 -22.47 23.78 -5.72
CA ILE A 626 -21.84 25.07 -5.46
C ILE A 626 -22.86 26.14 -5.04
N ILE A 627 -24.10 26.05 -5.53
CA ILE A 627 -25.18 26.98 -5.19
C ILE A 627 -25.83 26.56 -3.87
N VAL A 628 -26.00 27.52 -2.95
CA VAL A 628 -26.65 27.31 -1.65
C VAL A 628 -28.04 26.71 -1.83
N GLY A 629 -28.33 25.65 -1.07
CA GLY A 629 -29.60 24.94 -1.12
C GLY A 629 -29.73 23.92 -2.25
N THR A 630 -28.71 23.67 -3.10
CA THR A 630 -28.82 22.61 -4.13
C THR A 630 -29.05 21.23 -3.48
N GLY A 631 -30.16 20.56 -3.84
CA GLY A 631 -30.59 19.29 -3.23
C GLY A 631 -31.42 19.47 -1.95
N GLN A 632 -31.76 20.72 -1.61
CA GLN A 632 -32.62 21.10 -0.50
C GLN A 632 -33.66 22.13 -1.02
N ASN A 633 -34.89 22.07 -0.55
CA ASN A 633 -35.91 23.09 -0.86
C ASN A 633 -36.19 23.34 -2.37
N GLY A 634 -35.82 22.41 -3.26
CA GLY A 634 -36.11 22.49 -4.70
C GLY A 634 -35.26 23.48 -5.51
N VAL A 635 -34.13 23.97 -4.97
CA VAL A 635 -33.23 24.90 -5.68
C VAL A 635 -32.68 24.28 -6.98
N GLU A 636 -32.47 22.97 -7.00
CA GLU A 636 -32.04 22.23 -8.20
C GLU A 636 -32.96 22.47 -9.42
N TYR A 637 -34.28 22.59 -9.20
CA TYR A 637 -35.24 22.84 -10.28
C TYR A 637 -35.20 24.29 -10.74
N LYS A 638 -34.88 25.22 -9.83
CA LYS A 638 -34.64 26.62 -10.16
C LYS A 638 -33.37 26.77 -11.00
N ILE A 639 -32.29 26.07 -10.64
CA ILE A 639 -31.04 26.01 -11.43
C ILE A 639 -31.32 25.51 -12.85
N ILE A 640 -32.05 24.39 -12.99
CA ILE A 640 -32.41 23.87 -14.31
C ILE A 640 -33.23 24.90 -15.09
N THR A 641 -34.22 25.53 -14.48
CA THR A 641 -35.07 26.52 -15.16
C THR A 641 -34.26 27.71 -15.67
N ILE A 642 -33.38 28.28 -14.85
CA ILE A 642 -32.56 29.45 -15.22
C ILE A 642 -31.59 29.10 -16.36
N VAL A 643 -30.91 27.94 -16.27
CA VAL A 643 -29.94 27.53 -17.30
C VAL A 643 -30.62 27.18 -18.63
N LEU A 644 -31.89 26.77 -18.62
CA LEU A 644 -32.68 26.52 -19.82
C LEU A 644 -33.36 27.79 -20.40
N ASP A 645 -33.18 28.96 -19.77
CA ASP A 645 -33.74 30.24 -20.22
C ASP A 645 -32.73 31.40 -20.15
N LEU A 646 -31.51 31.16 -20.62
CA LEU A 646 -30.44 32.16 -20.64
C LEU A 646 -30.73 33.27 -21.66
N PRO A 647 -30.33 34.53 -21.38
CA PRO A 647 -30.34 35.62 -22.33
C PRO A 647 -29.70 35.26 -23.68
N LYS A 648 -30.31 35.72 -24.79
CA LYS A 648 -29.83 35.45 -26.17
C LYS A 648 -28.37 35.87 -26.41
N GLU A 649 -27.94 36.96 -25.79
CA GLU A 649 -26.56 37.45 -25.90
C GLU A 649 -25.55 36.46 -25.30
N ILE A 650 -25.88 35.86 -24.16
CA ILE A 650 -25.07 34.81 -23.53
C ILE A 650 -25.00 33.59 -24.43
N LEU A 651 -26.13 33.13 -24.97
CA LEU A 651 -26.18 31.97 -25.86
C LEU A 651 -25.34 32.16 -27.12
N ARG A 652 -25.32 33.38 -27.68
CA ARG A 652 -24.45 33.72 -28.83
C ARG A 652 -22.96 33.60 -28.49
N PHE A 653 -22.55 34.04 -27.29
CA PHE A 653 -21.18 33.85 -26.84
C PHE A 653 -20.84 32.37 -26.63
N ILE A 654 -21.73 31.59 -26.01
CA ILE A 654 -21.52 30.14 -25.84
C ILE A 654 -21.38 29.44 -27.20
N GLN A 655 -22.20 29.79 -28.18
CA GLN A 655 -22.18 29.18 -29.52
C GLN A 655 -20.94 29.56 -30.34
N SER A 656 -20.43 30.78 -30.17
CA SER A 656 -19.25 31.29 -30.90
C SER A 656 -17.93 31.06 -30.19
N PHE A 657 -17.95 30.39 -29.03
CA PHE A 657 -16.74 30.17 -28.24
C PHE A 657 -15.89 29.02 -28.79
N ASP A 658 -14.73 29.36 -29.35
CA ASP A 658 -13.65 28.43 -29.59
C ASP A 658 -12.76 28.30 -28.33
N PHE A 659 -12.72 27.11 -27.75
CA PHE A 659 -12.03 26.83 -26.49
C PHE A 659 -10.51 27.01 -26.52
N THR A 660 -9.90 27.18 -27.70
CA THR A 660 -8.47 27.47 -27.85
C THR A 660 -8.18 28.96 -27.89
N LYS A 661 -9.21 29.79 -28.11
CA LYS A 661 -9.13 31.25 -28.30
C LYS A 661 -9.43 32.00 -27.01
N CYS A 662 -9.61 33.31 -27.11
CA CYS A 662 -9.93 34.16 -25.96
C CYS A 662 -11.30 33.78 -25.36
N PRO A 663 -11.37 33.46 -24.06
CA PRO A 663 -12.63 33.21 -23.39
C PRO A 663 -13.58 34.42 -23.46
N PRO A 664 -14.90 34.18 -23.63
CA PRO A 664 -15.92 35.19 -23.40
C PRO A 664 -15.83 35.73 -21.98
N LYS A 665 -16.22 36.99 -21.81
CA LYS A 665 -15.98 37.73 -20.57
C LYS A 665 -17.27 38.22 -19.96
N LEU A 666 -17.39 38.09 -18.64
CA LEU A 666 -18.46 38.70 -17.85
C LEU A 666 -17.84 39.67 -16.85
N ILE A 667 -18.21 40.94 -16.94
CA ILE A 667 -17.83 41.96 -15.97
C ILE A 667 -19.11 42.47 -15.29
N ILE A 668 -19.16 42.33 -13.98
CA ILE A 668 -20.24 42.86 -13.15
C ILE A 668 -19.65 43.97 -12.29
N VAL A 669 -20.14 45.19 -12.47
CA VAL A 669 -19.77 46.34 -11.64
C VAL A 669 -20.91 46.60 -10.67
N ASN A 670 -20.66 46.37 -9.38
CA ASN A 670 -21.63 46.64 -8.32
C ASN A 670 -21.09 47.68 -7.34
N THR A 671 -21.52 48.93 -7.48
CA THR A 671 -21.13 50.06 -6.62
C THR A 671 -22.09 50.31 -5.47
N THR A 672 -23.12 49.46 -5.32
CA THR A 672 -24.20 49.62 -4.35
C THR A 672 -24.17 48.54 -3.26
N GLU A 673 -25.02 48.69 -2.25
CA GLU A 673 -25.28 47.67 -1.21
C GLU A 673 -26.18 46.51 -1.68
N SER A 674 -26.67 46.56 -2.93
CA SER A 674 -27.55 45.53 -3.47
C SER A 674 -26.82 44.18 -3.56
N ILE A 675 -27.46 43.15 -3.03
CA ILE A 675 -26.98 41.76 -3.07
C ILE A 675 -27.29 41.18 -4.45
N ILE A 676 -26.29 40.55 -5.09
CA ILE A 676 -26.49 39.81 -6.34
C ILE A 676 -27.53 38.72 -6.11
N SER A 677 -28.51 38.64 -7.02
CA SER A 677 -29.62 37.71 -6.89
C SER A 677 -29.16 36.24 -6.95
N LEU A 678 -30.01 35.32 -6.47
CA LEU A 678 -29.75 33.89 -6.61
C LEU A 678 -29.68 33.49 -8.09
N GLU A 679 -30.55 34.08 -8.91
CA GLU A 679 -30.63 33.89 -10.36
C GLU A 679 -29.30 34.25 -11.05
N ASP A 680 -28.77 35.43 -10.76
CA ASP A 680 -27.51 35.89 -11.35
C ASP A 680 -26.32 35.10 -10.81
N SER A 681 -26.37 34.67 -9.55
CA SER A 681 -25.36 33.79 -8.96
C SER A 681 -25.31 32.42 -9.66
N ILE A 682 -26.48 31.86 -10.02
CA ILE A 682 -26.60 30.63 -10.81
C ILE A 682 -26.01 30.83 -12.20
N ILE A 683 -26.34 31.95 -12.87
CA ILE A 683 -25.81 32.27 -14.21
C ILE A 683 -24.29 32.42 -14.15
N ALA A 684 -23.74 33.19 -13.21
CA ALA A 684 -22.30 33.38 -13.08
C ALA A 684 -21.56 32.05 -12.83
N ALA A 685 -22.06 31.20 -11.92
CA ALA A 685 -21.46 29.88 -11.68
C ALA A 685 -21.54 28.97 -12.91
N PHE A 686 -22.67 29.00 -13.63
CA PHE A 686 -22.82 28.23 -14.87
C PHE A 686 -21.85 28.71 -15.96
N LEU A 687 -21.69 30.02 -16.13
CA LEU A 687 -20.78 30.59 -17.13
C LEU A 687 -19.31 30.31 -16.80
N ASN A 688 -18.93 30.31 -15.53
CA ASN A 688 -17.60 29.87 -15.10
C ASN A 688 -17.36 28.42 -15.55
N LEU A 689 -18.31 27.51 -15.33
CA LEU A 689 -18.21 26.10 -15.76
C LEU A 689 -18.17 25.91 -17.29
N ILE A 690 -18.82 26.80 -18.04
CA ILE A 690 -18.79 26.84 -19.50
C ILE A 690 -17.42 27.27 -20.02
N GLY A 691 -16.70 28.09 -19.24
CA GLY A 691 -15.35 28.55 -19.55
C GLY A 691 -15.23 30.08 -19.71
N PHE A 692 -16.15 30.88 -19.15
CA PHE A 692 -16.05 32.34 -19.19
C PHE A 692 -15.04 32.86 -18.18
N ASP A 693 -14.34 33.94 -18.55
CA ASP A 693 -13.63 34.76 -17.57
C ASP A 693 -14.64 35.72 -16.90
N ILE A 694 -14.65 35.77 -15.57
CA ILE A 694 -15.62 36.53 -14.77
C ILE A 694 -14.91 37.45 -13.77
N LEU A 695 -15.24 38.74 -13.80
CA LEU A 695 -14.80 39.72 -12.80
C LEU A 695 -15.98 40.44 -12.17
N PHE A 696 -15.96 40.49 -10.83
CA PHE A 696 -16.83 41.33 -10.03
C PHE A 696 -16.05 42.54 -9.54
N PHE A 697 -16.47 43.76 -9.88
CA PHE A 697 -15.89 44.99 -9.39
C PHE A 697 -16.80 45.60 -8.31
N VAL A 698 -16.33 45.56 -7.07
CA VAL A 698 -17.08 45.96 -5.87
C VAL A 698 -16.28 47.02 -5.10
N PRO A 699 -16.31 48.30 -5.52
CA PRO A 699 -15.48 49.33 -4.90
C PRO A 699 -15.82 49.56 -3.41
N THR A 700 -17.02 49.17 -2.97
CA THR A 700 -17.49 49.27 -1.59
C THR A 700 -16.88 48.22 -0.66
N GLY A 701 -16.27 47.15 -1.20
CA GLY A 701 -15.79 46.01 -0.43
C GLY A 701 -16.89 45.14 0.20
N TYR A 702 -18.17 45.38 -0.11
CA TYR A 702 -19.27 44.61 0.45
C TYR A 702 -19.22 43.13 0.03
N ASP A 703 -19.70 42.24 0.90
CA ASP A 703 -19.93 40.84 0.56
C ASP A 703 -21.32 40.64 -0.09
N ASN A 704 -21.53 41.37 -1.18
CA ASN A 704 -22.78 41.36 -1.94
C ASN A 704 -22.76 40.36 -3.11
N THR A 705 -21.65 39.65 -3.31
CA THR A 705 -21.48 38.65 -4.38
C THR A 705 -21.44 37.21 -3.87
N GLY A 706 -21.08 36.97 -2.59
CA GLY A 706 -20.81 35.63 -2.06
C GLY A 706 -22.03 34.86 -1.52
N LYS A 707 -23.13 35.54 -1.19
CA LYS A 707 -24.25 35.03 -0.38
C LYS A 707 -24.81 33.66 -0.81
N TYR A 708 -24.85 33.37 -2.10
CA TYR A 708 -25.51 32.18 -2.65
C TYR A 708 -24.54 31.06 -3.07
N PHE A 709 -23.28 31.10 -2.60
CA PHE A 709 -22.30 30.05 -2.85
C PHE A 709 -21.93 29.29 -1.56
N ASN A 710 -21.90 27.96 -1.63
CA ASN A 710 -21.50 27.09 -0.50
C ASN A 710 -19.98 27.09 -0.27
N ASN A 711 -19.21 27.34 -1.33
CA ASN A 711 -17.74 27.35 -1.34
C ASN A 711 -17.24 28.65 -1.98
N GLN A 712 -15.97 29.00 -1.75
CA GLN A 712 -15.34 30.17 -2.39
C GLN A 712 -15.09 29.90 -3.89
N ILE A 713 -16.01 30.34 -4.74
CA ILE A 713 -15.92 30.15 -6.20
C ILE A 713 -15.09 31.22 -6.92
N MET A 714 -14.81 32.32 -6.23
CA MET A 714 -14.11 33.48 -6.76
C MET A 714 -13.04 33.93 -5.77
N GLU A 715 -11.88 34.31 -6.30
CA GLU A 715 -10.79 34.85 -5.49
C GLU A 715 -11.04 36.34 -5.22
N GLU A 716 -10.87 36.81 -3.98
CA GLU A 716 -11.05 38.22 -3.66
C GLU A 716 -9.70 38.95 -3.61
N HIS A 717 -9.58 40.01 -4.41
CA HIS A 717 -8.45 40.92 -4.42
C HIS A 717 -8.86 42.25 -3.78
N ILE A 718 -8.26 42.58 -2.65
CA ILE A 718 -8.43 43.89 -2.01
C ILE A 718 -7.34 44.82 -2.56
N ILE A 719 -7.73 45.81 -3.36
CA ILE A 719 -6.78 46.62 -4.14
C ILE A 719 -6.69 48.09 -3.69
N GLY A 720 -7.38 48.46 -2.61
CA GLY A 720 -7.33 49.82 -2.07
C GLY A 720 -8.46 50.14 -1.10
N ASN A 721 -8.77 51.43 -0.96
CA ASN A 721 -9.78 51.92 -0.03
C ASN A 721 -11.18 51.58 -0.51
N TYR A 722 -12.08 51.28 0.43
CA TYR A 722 -13.49 51.10 0.12
C TYR A 722 -14.17 52.44 -0.11
N LEU A 723 -14.84 52.56 -1.25
CA LEU A 723 -15.57 53.77 -1.66
C LEU A 723 -17.05 53.46 -1.82
N TYR A 724 -17.88 54.32 -1.23
CA TYR A 724 -19.34 54.23 -1.25
C TYR A 724 -19.92 55.22 -2.25
N ASP A 725 -21.12 54.93 -2.76
CA ASP A 725 -21.87 55.80 -3.68
C ASP A 725 -21.11 56.20 -4.95
N VAL A 726 -20.23 55.33 -5.44
CA VAL A 726 -19.45 55.57 -6.65
C VAL A 726 -20.36 55.53 -7.88
N ALA A 727 -20.47 56.65 -8.58
CA ALA A 727 -21.19 56.73 -9.85
C ALA A 727 -20.40 56.03 -10.96
N ILE A 728 -21.04 55.11 -11.68
CA ILE A 728 -20.41 54.40 -12.80
C ILE A 728 -20.39 55.34 -14.02
N PRO A 729 -19.22 55.72 -14.56
CA PRO A 729 -19.14 56.59 -15.73
C PRO A 729 -19.62 55.88 -16.99
N ASP A 730 -19.96 56.67 -18.00
CA ASP A 730 -20.17 56.15 -19.35
C ASP A 730 -18.81 55.72 -19.94
N PHE A 731 -18.58 54.41 -19.98
CA PHE A 731 -17.35 53.82 -20.52
C PHE A 731 -17.05 54.25 -21.96
N SER A 732 -18.06 54.61 -22.76
CA SER A 732 -17.83 55.11 -24.12
C SER A 732 -17.12 56.47 -24.15
N ARG A 733 -17.28 57.28 -23.09
CA ARG A 733 -16.75 58.66 -22.98
C ARG A 733 -15.39 58.77 -22.29
N LEU A 734 -14.95 57.72 -21.59
CA LEU A 734 -13.62 57.68 -20.96
C LEU A 734 -12.53 57.66 -22.03
N LYS A 735 -11.44 58.41 -21.87
CA LYS A 735 -10.26 58.26 -22.75
C LYS A 735 -9.50 56.99 -22.35
N SER A 736 -9.09 56.17 -23.32
CA SER A 736 -8.17 55.07 -23.04
C SER A 736 -6.91 55.63 -22.39
N GLY A 737 -6.32 54.91 -21.42
CA GLY A 737 -5.06 55.31 -20.79
C GLY A 737 -3.92 55.56 -21.78
N LYS A 738 -4.01 55.00 -23.01
CA LYS A 738 -3.05 55.23 -24.10
C LYS A 738 -3.17 56.61 -24.78
N ASP A 739 -4.27 57.33 -24.59
CA ASP A 739 -4.56 58.62 -25.25
C ASP A 739 -4.30 59.87 -24.37
N LYS A 740 -3.69 59.71 -23.19
CA LYS A 740 -3.09 60.86 -22.49
C LYS A 740 -1.86 61.31 -23.29
N LYS A 741 -2.10 62.25 -24.22
CA LYS A 741 -1.09 62.98 -25.01
C LYS A 741 0.19 63.18 -24.20
N LYS A 742 1.33 62.72 -24.74
CA LYS A 742 2.66 63.09 -24.26
C LYS A 742 2.67 64.61 -24.03
N SER A 743 2.85 65.00 -22.77
CA SER A 743 3.03 66.40 -22.38
C SER A 743 4.12 67.02 -23.26
N PHE A 744 3.92 68.27 -23.68
CA PHE A 744 4.82 69.05 -24.53
C PHE A 744 6.29 68.99 -24.07
N PHE A 745 6.55 68.74 -22.78
CA PHE A 745 7.88 68.57 -22.19
C PHE A 745 8.62 67.27 -22.56
N ALA A 746 7.92 66.19 -22.93
CA ALA A 746 8.54 64.92 -23.35
C ALA A 746 9.06 64.95 -24.81
N ARG A 747 8.99 66.10 -25.47
CA ARG A 747 9.55 66.32 -26.81
C ARG A 747 10.92 67.00 -26.78
N PHE A 748 11.35 67.52 -25.63
CA PHE A 748 12.62 68.25 -25.48
C PHE A 748 13.77 67.42 -24.89
N PHE A 749 13.45 66.31 -24.22
CA PHE A 749 14.44 65.34 -23.77
C PHE A 749 13.86 63.97 -24.14
N GLY A 750 14.49 63.36 -25.15
CA GLY A 750 13.97 62.22 -25.94
C GLY A 750 13.65 60.97 -25.14
#